data_AF-K2CEL2-F1
#
_entry.id   AF-K2CEL2-F1
#
_cell.length_a   1.000
_cell.length_b   1.000
_cell.length_c   1.000
_cell.angle_alpha   90.00
_cell.angle_beta   90.00
_cell.angle_gamma   90.00
#
_symmetry.space_group_name_H-M   'P 1'
#
loop_
_entity.id
_entity.type
_entity.pdbx_description
1 polymer ?
#
loop_
_entity_poly.entity_id
_entity_poly.type
_entity_poly.pdbx_seq_one_letter_code
_entity_poly.pdbx_strand_id
1 'polypeptide(L)'
;DLVTRKTIIDHFDGWWDKYKSNATICALLGEEGTGKTWALFSWLVHRFNDSAGPIVLPVTASQLQISCSDLFALLIAALQSRCGRSNEYWEKKVSAWMKRPKGNEPMVLLCFDGLNERPDFSWRKILAQAISESFAGHIATIVTTRPVLWDEKISSRVSETVFATDGYDDYELAKAFEASGMNLSEIPGSLQQLVRKPRYCDLVVQHFAALVKSGDMTVERLLYEDCRDKARRKLNHPVSDKGFRAILCNLARQYHKGLKTVSRSSLNQLLPTSGAAEAILQEIIDGGLLIPDGSIEPAYKVEPRLLIHGLGMLLADHVQNEPQSTIQEMVDAIRMWLEPQPVMDVKASIVGAAVFFSIVHQNYSAVARRALLYFWVTIRNMPAQQEDDICSYLPDCAEDMFSIADDCWRNAYDNGMAHTRLAIAFLSRRDDERIKTELIGAVNRWMSYININGHPFTRGPDDKRLSKQSKAIQERFGFNLIPDSEAKFQEWLFPITDDDGMLRLARFALLIISGGDRLSFVQAFVRWAISRRLMGNYAESEEAAWVLRLSDEELWPSFEPCLSSLVESGNETLRKAAHLLATCLGSKEAFLLLSSRLSDLYPKNEWLIEHEQDPFASLWGSISREQCVPCMQRDDLSLFQIERKIEPHFIEPTIIAPQSYVERLCQAAVNLPVEGYNSRISRTVEDHNIEQLGSFLARFAPNDYCAMLRRAIHTLSCRDADGKQQLLIHLPGIALTIRDAEKEIIVKALKELWEKSAEWSASEAGSGAERVVFAESLGFLALSSVMTSEELFETILLRPKHAQDLRSLELWFELLPEETARSYLDQLLTETSNTTLTRLLWMLASS
;
A
#
# COMPACT_ATOMS: atom_id res chain seq x y z
N ASP A 1 28.70 24.27 -22.84
CA ASP A 1 29.38 22.99 -22.58
C ASP A 1 28.57 22.14 -21.61
N LEU A 2 28.62 20.82 -21.77
CA LEU A 2 27.95 19.88 -20.85
C LEU A 2 28.63 19.96 -19.48
N VAL A 3 27.85 20.11 -18.41
CA VAL A 3 28.36 20.12 -17.04
C VAL A 3 28.91 18.73 -16.69
N THR A 4 30.20 18.66 -16.36
CA THR A 4 30.86 17.42 -15.93
C THR A 4 30.33 16.97 -14.57
N ARG A 5 29.74 15.77 -14.53
CA ARG A 5 29.08 15.22 -13.33
C ARG A 5 29.99 14.29 -12.55
N LYS A 6 30.84 14.88 -11.71
CA LYS A 6 31.98 14.17 -11.08
C LYS A 6 31.53 12.96 -10.27
N THR A 7 30.49 13.09 -9.45
CA THR A 7 29.98 12.01 -8.60
C THR A 7 29.54 10.80 -9.44
N ILE A 8 28.85 11.04 -10.56
CA ILE A 8 28.43 9.98 -11.48
C ILE A 8 29.63 9.35 -12.21
N ILE A 9 30.59 10.17 -12.63
CA ILE A 9 31.83 9.70 -13.26
C ILE A 9 32.61 8.79 -12.31
N ASP A 10 32.78 9.18 -11.05
CA ASP A 10 33.49 8.41 -10.04
C ASP A 10 32.80 7.05 -9.79
N HIS A 11 31.46 6.99 -9.82
CA HIS A 11 30.72 5.73 -9.74
C HIS A 11 30.93 4.82 -10.96
N PHE A 12 30.93 5.39 -12.18
CA PHE A 12 31.20 4.61 -13.39
C PHE A 12 32.66 4.11 -13.43
N ASP A 13 33.62 4.93 -13.02
CA ASP A 13 35.03 4.53 -12.92
C ASP A 13 35.22 3.43 -11.86
N GLY A 14 34.58 3.58 -10.69
CA GLY A 14 34.60 2.56 -9.64
C GLY A 14 34.00 1.22 -10.06
N TRP A 15 32.95 1.24 -10.91
CA TRP A 15 32.42 0.02 -11.53
C TRP A 15 33.38 -0.56 -12.56
N TRP A 16 33.90 0.27 -13.47
CA TRP A 16 34.80 -0.14 -14.54
C TRP A 16 36.06 -0.82 -14.00
N ASP A 17 36.67 -0.25 -12.95
CA ASP A 17 37.88 -0.80 -12.32
C ASP A 17 37.62 -2.15 -11.62
N LYS A 18 36.36 -2.44 -11.24
CA LYS A 18 35.94 -3.69 -10.58
C LYS A 18 35.35 -4.74 -11.53
N TYR A 19 35.25 -4.45 -12.83
CA TYR A 19 34.58 -5.28 -13.84
C TYR A 19 34.96 -6.77 -13.80
N LYS A 20 36.22 -7.11 -13.51
CA LYS A 20 36.70 -8.50 -13.44
C LYS A 20 36.20 -9.30 -12.24
N SER A 21 35.81 -8.63 -11.16
CA SER A 21 35.69 -9.23 -9.84
C SER A 21 34.28 -9.58 -9.42
N ASN A 22 33.21 -8.96 -9.97
CA ASN A 22 31.81 -9.40 -9.72
C ASN A 22 30.69 -8.70 -10.52
N ALA A 23 30.89 -7.65 -11.33
CA ALA A 23 29.75 -6.94 -11.94
C ALA A 23 29.94 -6.65 -13.43
N THR A 24 29.31 -7.45 -14.30
CA THR A 24 29.27 -7.19 -15.75
C THR A 24 28.25 -6.13 -16.15
N ILE A 25 27.32 -5.78 -15.24
CA ILE A 25 26.24 -4.82 -15.48
C ILE A 25 26.31 -3.65 -14.50
N CYS A 26 26.17 -2.44 -15.02
CA CYS A 26 26.04 -1.20 -14.27
C CYS A 26 24.73 -0.50 -14.61
N ALA A 27 23.94 -0.12 -13.60
CA ALA A 27 22.68 0.58 -13.76
C ALA A 27 22.72 1.97 -13.16
N LEU A 28 22.45 2.98 -14.00
CA LEU A 28 22.22 4.35 -13.58
C LEU A 28 20.70 4.60 -13.50
N LEU A 29 20.20 4.72 -12.29
CA LEU A 29 18.79 4.97 -12.00
C LEU A 29 18.52 6.47 -11.78
N GLY A 30 17.32 6.91 -12.10
CA GLY A 30 16.88 8.27 -11.79
C GLY A 30 15.62 8.65 -12.56
N GLU A 31 14.94 9.69 -12.11
CA GLU A 31 13.71 10.16 -12.74
C GLU A 31 13.97 10.82 -14.11
N GLU A 32 12.91 11.13 -14.85
CA GLU A 32 13.05 11.84 -16.11
C GLU A 32 13.64 13.25 -15.90
N GLY A 33 14.47 13.70 -16.85
CA GLY A 33 15.10 15.01 -16.79
C GLY A 33 16.30 15.12 -15.85
N THR A 34 16.68 14.06 -15.12
CA THR A 34 17.88 14.02 -14.24
C THR A 34 19.21 13.93 -15.00
N GLY A 35 19.19 13.87 -16.33
CA GLY A 35 20.39 13.92 -17.18
C GLY A 35 21.18 12.61 -17.27
N LYS A 36 20.57 11.45 -17.01
CA LYS A 36 21.23 10.12 -17.07
C LYS A 36 21.98 9.86 -18.37
N THR A 37 21.29 10.03 -19.50
CA THR A 37 21.83 9.83 -20.86
C THR A 37 23.07 10.70 -21.10
N TRP A 38 22.98 11.98 -20.75
CA TRP A 38 24.09 12.92 -20.92
C TRP A 38 25.25 12.64 -19.97
N ALA A 39 24.97 12.20 -18.74
CA ALA A 39 26.02 11.81 -17.79
C ALA A 39 26.78 10.58 -18.29
N LEU A 40 26.08 9.58 -18.83
CA LEU A 40 26.68 8.39 -19.45
C LEU A 40 27.57 8.78 -20.64
N PHE A 41 27.05 9.59 -21.58
CA PHE A 41 27.85 10.02 -22.73
C PHE A 41 29.03 10.90 -22.34
N SER A 42 28.89 11.77 -21.33
CA SER A 42 29.99 12.55 -20.79
C SER A 42 31.10 11.64 -20.25
N TRP A 43 30.76 10.60 -19.46
CA TRP A 43 31.73 9.63 -18.99
C TRP A 43 32.42 8.87 -20.13
N LEU A 44 31.65 8.40 -21.13
CA LEU A 44 32.19 7.70 -22.29
C LEU A 44 33.22 8.53 -23.06
N VAL A 45 32.93 9.81 -23.29
CA VAL A 45 33.84 10.75 -23.97
C VAL A 45 35.10 10.99 -23.14
N HIS A 46 34.97 11.17 -21.82
CA HIS A 46 36.13 11.39 -20.95
C HIS A 46 37.03 10.16 -20.81
N ARG A 47 36.45 8.96 -20.71
CA ARG A 47 37.20 7.72 -20.44
C ARG A 47 37.92 7.18 -21.68
N PHE A 48 37.28 7.26 -22.85
CA PHE A 48 37.77 6.61 -24.08
C PHE A 48 38.22 7.61 -25.16
N ASN A 49 38.65 8.80 -24.74
CA ASN A 49 39.11 9.86 -25.65
C ASN A 49 40.38 9.45 -26.45
N ASP A 50 41.21 8.56 -25.89
CA ASP A 50 42.37 7.95 -26.54
C ASP A 50 42.03 6.56 -27.09
N SER A 51 42.50 6.24 -28.30
CA SER A 51 41.99 5.16 -29.18
C SER A 51 42.16 3.69 -28.71
N ALA A 52 42.49 3.47 -27.44
CA ALA A 52 42.62 2.15 -26.81
C ALA A 52 41.46 1.93 -25.84
N GLY A 53 40.36 1.34 -26.34
CA GLY A 53 39.17 1.02 -25.53
C GLY A 53 38.27 -0.02 -26.21
N PRO A 54 37.20 -0.47 -25.53
CA PRO A 54 36.26 -1.44 -26.08
C PRO A 54 35.49 -0.86 -27.27
N ILE A 55 34.81 -1.72 -28.02
CA ILE A 55 33.79 -1.28 -28.99
C ILE A 55 32.58 -0.76 -28.19
N VAL A 56 32.41 0.56 -28.17
CA VAL A 56 31.27 1.20 -27.50
C VAL A 56 30.05 1.15 -28.41
N LEU A 57 28.96 0.56 -27.93
CA LEU A 57 27.71 0.39 -28.66
C LEU A 57 26.54 0.94 -27.84
N PRO A 58 26.20 2.24 -27.98
CA PRO A 58 24.96 2.75 -27.39
C PRO A 58 23.74 2.13 -28.07
N VAL A 59 22.64 1.90 -27.38
CA VAL A 59 21.40 1.35 -27.94
C VAL A 59 20.26 2.06 -27.22
N THR A 60 19.52 2.89 -27.93
CA THR A 60 18.32 3.53 -27.37
C THR A 60 17.17 2.53 -27.39
N ALA A 61 16.57 2.27 -26.23
CA ALA A 61 15.51 1.28 -26.07
C ALA A 61 14.32 1.50 -27.02
N SER A 62 13.89 2.75 -27.23
CA SER A 62 12.81 3.10 -28.17
C SER A 62 13.05 2.65 -29.61
N GLN A 63 14.30 2.47 -30.03
CA GLN A 63 14.67 2.11 -31.41
C GLN A 63 14.74 0.61 -31.66
N LEU A 64 14.59 -0.23 -30.63
CA LEU A 64 14.60 -1.69 -30.77
C LEU A 64 13.35 -2.21 -31.49
N GLN A 65 13.34 -3.44 -31.97
CA GLN A 65 12.13 -4.10 -32.48
C GLN A 65 11.62 -5.10 -31.43
N ILE A 66 10.29 -5.22 -31.30
CA ILE A 66 9.61 -5.95 -30.20
C ILE A 66 9.98 -7.45 -30.15
N SER A 67 10.47 -8.03 -31.24
CA SER A 67 10.68 -9.48 -31.39
C SER A 67 12.09 -10.00 -31.01
N CYS A 68 13.03 -9.16 -30.57
CA CYS A 68 14.39 -9.62 -30.29
C CYS A 68 14.55 -10.00 -28.80
N SER A 69 14.72 -11.29 -28.49
CA SER A 69 14.95 -11.77 -27.11
C SER A 69 16.32 -12.43 -26.90
N ASP A 70 17.21 -12.28 -27.87
CA ASP A 70 18.56 -12.82 -27.92
C ASP A 70 19.57 -11.67 -28.01
N LEU A 71 20.49 -11.61 -27.03
CA LEU A 71 21.54 -10.59 -26.96
C LEU A 71 22.48 -10.65 -28.16
N PHE A 72 22.76 -11.85 -28.69
CA PHE A 72 23.64 -12.04 -29.83
C PHE A 72 23.05 -11.43 -31.11
N ALA A 73 21.77 -11.72 -31.35
CA ALA A 73 21.01 -11.14 -32.46
C ALA A 73 20.89 -9.61 -32.33
N LEU A 74 20.70 -9.10 -31.11
CA LEU A 74 20.63 -7.67 -30.83
C LEU A 74 21.95 -6.95 -31.16
N LEU A 75 23.09 -7.53 -30.79
CA LEU A 75 24.42 -7.00 -31.13
C LEU A 75 24.64 -6.92 -32.65
N ILE A 76 24.25 -7.98 -33.37
CA ILE A 76 24.35 -8.01 -34.83
C ILE A 76 23.49 -6.92 -35.46
N ALA A 77 22.23 -6.80 -35.04
CA ALA A 77 21.30 -5.79 -35.55
C ALA A 77 21.79 -4.36 -35.28
N ALA A 78 22.30 -4.09 -34.07
CA ALA A 78 22.83 -2.79 -33.70
C ALA A 78 24.10 -2.42 -34.52
N LEU A 79 25.00 -3.38 -34.75
CA LEU A 79 26.20 -3.19 -35.58
C LEU A 79 25.84 -3.01 -37.07
N GLN A 80 24.87 -3.77 -37.57
CA GLN A 80 24.37 -3.63 -38.93
C GLN A 80 23.82 -2.22 -39.16
N SER A 81 22.94 -1.76 -38.27
CA SER A 81 22.27 -0.45 -38.36
C SER A 81 23.27 0.71 -38.43
N ARG A 82 24.41 0.60 -37.73
CA ARG A 82 25.39 1.70 -37.63
C ARG A 82 26.55 1.63 -38.58
N CYS A 83 27.00 0.43 -38.95
CA CYS A 83 28.25 0.24 -39.67
C CYS A 83 28.07 -0.34 -41.07
N GLY A 84 26.84 -0.68 -41.49
CA GLY A 84 26.49 -1.02 -42.88
C GLY A 84 27.24 -2.24 -43.46
N ARG A 85 26.80 -3.46 -43.12
CA ARG A 85 27.21 -4.76 -43.71
C ARG A 85 26.08 -5.80 -43.56
N SER A 86 26.17 -6.97 -44.19
CA SER A 86 25.17 -8.04 -44.04
C SER A 86 25.21 -8.69 -42.64
N ASN A 87 24.10 -9.28 -42.21
CA ASN A 87 24.00 -10.00 -40.94
C ASN A 87 25.01 -11.15 -40.85
N GLU A 88 25.19 -11.92 -41.93
CA GLU A 88 26.14 -13.03 -42.01
C GLU A 88 27.60 -12.58 -41.76
N TYR A 89 27.95 -11.36 -42.18
CA TYR A 89 29.27 -10.78 -41.91
C TYR A 89 29.46 -10.51 -40.42
N TRP A 90 28.47 -9.85 -39.79
CA TRP A 90 28.53 -9.52 -38.38
C TRP A 90 28.43 -10.76 -37.49
N GLU A 91 27.63 -11.74 -37.86
CA GLU A 91 27.51 -13.02 -37.15
C GLU A 91 28.87 -13.74 -37.06
N LYS A 92 29.59 -13.86 -38.19
CA LYS A 92 30.94 -14.44 -38.21
C LYS A 92 31.92 -13.63 -37.36
N LYS A 93 31.83 -12.31 -37.39
CA LYS A 93 32.77 -11.41 -36.71
C LYS A 93 32.54 -11.38 -35.19
N VAL A 94 31.30 -11.26 -34.74
CA VAL A 94 30.93 -11.30 -33.31
C VAL A 94 31.22 -12.70 -32.74
N SER A 95 30.92 -13.77 -33.48
CA SER A 95 31.30 -15.15 -33.09
C SER A 95 32.80 -15.30 -32.89
N ALA A 96 33.61 -14.69 -33.76
CA ALA A 96 35.06 -14.72 -33.63
C ALA A 96 35.56 -13.89 -32.42
N TRP A 97 34.88 -12.79 -32.08
CA TRP A 97 35.19 -12.00 -30.89
C TRP A 97 34.92 -12.76 -29.59
N MET A 98 33.79 -13.46 -29.49
CA MET A 98 33.42 -14.23 -28.29
C MET A 98 34.30 -15.47 -28.05
N LYS A 99 35.04 -15.93 -29.07
CA LYS A 99 35.99 -17.06 -28.97
C LYS A 99 37.41 -16.65 -28.57
N ARG A 100 37.70 -15.35 -28.44
CA ARG A 100 39.03 -14.88 -28.02
C ARG A 100 39.27 -15.20 -26.55
N PRO A 101 40.53 -15.32 -26.09
CA PRO A 101 40.82 -15.39 -24.68
C PRO A 101 40.33 -14.11 -23.97
N LYS A 102 39.77 -14.27 -22.76
CA LYS A 102 39.31 -13.14 -21.94
C LYS A 102 40.48 -12.20 -21.63
N GLY A 103 40.36 -10.95 -22.05
CA GLY A 103 41.39 -9.92 -21.87
C GLY A 103 41.30 -9.21 -20.52
N ASN A 104 42.15 -8.18 -20.35
CA ASN A 104 42.05 -7.30 -19.17
C ASN A 104 40.85 -6.35 -19.23
N GLU A 105 40.31 -6.10 -20.42
CA GLU A 105 39.19 -5.22 -20.71
C GLU A 105 38.13 -5.95 -21.54
N PRO A 106 36.85 -5.55 -21.48
CA PRO A 106 35.81 -6.11 -22.35
C PRO A 106 36.10 -5.78 -23.82
N MET A 107 35.67 -6.66 -24.72
CA MET A 107 35.71 -6.41 -26.17
C MET A 107 34.62 -5.41 -26.58
N VAL A 108 33.44 -5.47 -25.96
CA VAL A 108 32.29 -4.64 -26.27
C VAL A 108 31.73 -4.02 -24.98
N LEU A 109 31.46 -2.72 -25.02
CA LEU A 109 30.71 -2.01 -24.01
C LEU A 109 29.32 -1.65 -24.58
N LEU A 110 28.30 -2.37 -24.11
CA LEU A 110 26.92 -2.19 -24.54
C LEU A 110 26.21 -1.19 -23.62
N CYS A 111 25.72 -0.09 -24.16
CA CYS A 111 25.08 0.96 -23.38
C CYS A 111 23.60 1.06 -23.75
N PHE A 112 22.72 0.45 -22.96
CA PHE A 112 21.28 0.58 -23.15
C PHE A 112 20.77 1.87 -22.51
N ASP A 113 20.26 2.77 -23.34
CA ASP A 113 19.70 4.04 -22.88
C ASP A 113 18.17 3.98 -22.84
N GLY A 114 17.60 4.31 -21.67
CA GLY A 114 16.17 4.50 -21.46
C GLY A 114 15.36 3.21 -21.48
N LEU A 115 15.72 2.17 -20.72
CA LEU A 115 14.98 0.89 -20.71
C LEU A 115 13.46 1.07 -20.46
N ASN A 116 13.11 2.09 -19.68
CA ASN A 116 11.73 2.50 -19.40
C ASN A 116 10.95 3.00 -20.62
N GLU A 117 11.58 3.31 -21.74
CA GLU A 117 10.91 3.60 -23.01
C GLU A 117 10.28 2.35 -23.63
N ARG A 118 10.68 1.15 -23.17
CA ARG A 118 10.08 -0.13 -23.56
C ARG A 118 9.89 -1.05 -22.35
N PRO A 119 8.89 -0.78 -21.49
CA PRO A 119 8.69 -1.51 -20.24
C PRO A 119 8.35 -2.99 -20.45
N ASP A 120 7.82 -3.38 -21.62
CA ASP A 120 7.38 -4.75 -21.91
C ASP A 120 8.41 -5.57 -22.69
N PHE A 121 9.53 -4.95 -23.04
CA PHE A 121 10.65 -5.68 -23.63
C PHE A 121 11.27 -6.59 -22.56
N SER A 122 11.72 -7.78 -22.97
CA SER A 122 12.28 -8.80 -22.06
C SER A 122 13.69 -8.45 -21.57
N TRP A 123 13.86 -7.25 -20.99
CA TRP A 123 15.14 -6.72 -20.50
C TRP A 123 15.85 -7.70 -19.56
N ARG A 124 15.10 -8.30 -18.63
CA ARG A 124 15.63 -9.31 -17.71
C ARG A 124 16.31 -10.47 -18.45
N LYS A 125 15.71 -10.96 -19.54
CA LYS A 125 16.25 -12.07 -20.34
C LYS A 125 17.52 -11.66 -21.10
N ILE A 126 17.56 -10.44 -21.63
CA ILE A 126 18.73 -9.89 -22.33
C ILE A 126 19.89 -9.65 -21.36
N LEU A 127 19.63 -9.04 -20.21
CA LEU A 127 20.63 -8.78 -19.18
C LEU A 127 21.17 -10.08 -18.56
N ALA A 128 20.31 -11.07 -18.31
CA ALA A 128 20.75 -12.39 -17.87
C ALA A 128 21.71 -13.06 -18.87
N GLN A 129 21.50 -12.89 -20.18
CA GLN A 129 22.42 -13.40 -21.20
C GLN A 129 23.79 -12.70 -21.14
N ALA A 130 23.84 -11.39 -20.86
CA ALA A 130 25.11 -10.66 -20.74
C ALA A 130 26.01 -11.19 -19.60
N ILE A 131 25.42 -11.82 -18.57
CA ILE A 131 26.14 -12.41 -17.43
C ILE A 131 26.51 -13.88 -17.68
N SER A 132 25.92 -14.54 -18.68
CA SER A 132 26.18 -15.94 -18.98
C SER A 132 27.65 -16.21 -19.34
N GLU A 133 28.12 -17.44 -19.14
CA GLU A 133 29.52 -17.82 -19.42
C GLU A 133 30.00 -17.46 -20.83
N SER A 134 29.09 -17.50 -21.81
CA SER A 134 29.34 -17.17 -23.21
C SER A 134 29.73 -15.72 -23.45
N PHE A 135 29.27 -14.79 -22.60
CA PHE A 135 29.49 -13.35 -22.76
C PHE A 135 30.31 -12.73 -21.62
N ALA A 136 30.34 -13.38 -20.45
CA ALA A 136 31.07 -12.91 -19.29
C ALA A 136 32.57 -12.71 -19.58
N GLY A 137 33.07 -11.50 -19.35
CA GLY A 137 34.45 -11.10 -19.63
C GLY A 137 34.67 -10.52 -21.03
N HIS A 138 33.76 -10.77 -21.98
CA HIS A 138 33.80 -10.19 -23.33
C HIS A 138 32.91 -8.96 -23.48
N ILE A 139 31.78 -8.92 -22.76
CA ILE A 139 30.81 -7.83 -22.82
C ILE A 139 30.62 -7.22 -21.43
N ALA A 140 30.74 -5.91 -21.37
CA ALA A 140 30.27 -5.09 -20.25
C ALA A 140 29.01 -4.34 -20.66
N THR A 141 28.06 -4.17 -19.74
CA THR A 141 26.78 -3.52 -20.04
C THR A 141 26.51 -2.38 -19.08
N ILE A 142 26.15 -1.21 -19.62
CA ILE A 142 25.59 -0.10 -18.86
C ILE A 142 24.12 0.05 -19.25
N VAL A 143 23.26 0.33 -18.28
CA VAL A 143 21.84 0.58 -18.49
C VAL A 143 21.42 1.89 -17.82
N THR A 144 20.57 2.67 -18.48
CA THR A 144 19.90 3.83 -17.87
C THR A 144 18.40 3.56 -17.80
N THR A 145 17.79 3.75 -16.63
CA THR A 145 16.34 3.54 -16.46
C THR A 145 15.76 4.32 -15.29
N ARG A 146 14.45 4.25 -15.11
CA ARG A 146 13.74 4.75 -13.93
C ARG A 146 13.80 3.71 -12.78
N PRO A 147 13.85 4.14 -11.51
CA PRO A 147 13.90 3.23 -10.36
C PRO A 147 12.76 2.21 -10.35
N VAL A 148 11.52 2.66 -10.59
CA VAL A 148 10.32 1.81 -10.56
C VAL A 148 10.42 0.61 -11.50
N LEU A 149 10.81 0.83 -12.77
CA LEU A 149 10.97 -0.27 -13.73
C LEU A 149 12.08 -1.25 -13.29
N TRP A 150 13.16 -0.72 -12.74
CA TRP A 150 14.27 -1.53 -12.25
C TRP A 150 13.82 -2.46 -11.14
N ASP A 151 13.17 -1.89 -10.12
CA ASP A 151 12.76 -2.61 -8.93
C ASP A 151 11.69 -3.67 -9.25
N GLU A 152 10.70 -3.31 -10.06
CA GLU A 152 9.56 -4.19 -10.37
C GLU A 152 9.90 -5.28 -11.39
N LYS A 153 10.66 -4.97 -12.45
CA LYS A 153 10.83 -5.88 -13.60
C LYS A 153 12.24 -6.47 -13.75
N ILE A 154 13.27 -5.96 -13.06
CA ILE A 154 14.68 -6.28 -13.36
C ILE A 154 15.49 -6.80 -12.15
N SER A 155 15.44 -6.13 -10.99
CA SER A 155 16.38 -6.22 -9.85
C SER A 155 16.68 -7.62 -9.29
N SER A 156 15.77 -8.58 -9.42
CA SER A 156 15.73 -9.72 -8.49
C SER A 156 16.90 -10.72 -8.50
N ARG A 157 17.83 -10.81 -9.48
CA ARG A 157 18.92 -11.83 -9.52
C ARG A 157 20.14 -11.51 -10.42
N VAL A 158 20.48 -10.25 -10.67
CA VAL A 158 21.58 -9.88 -11.58
C VAL A 158 22.78 -9.40 -10.76
N SER A 159 24.01 -9.84 -11.09
CA SER A 159 25.21 -9.33 -10.42
C SER A 159 25.54 -7.93 -10.95
N GLU A 160 25.18 -6.91 -10.17
CA GLU A 160 25.04 -5.54 -10.66
C GLU A 160 25.69 -4.51 -9.74
N THR A 161 26.12 -3.41 -10.34
CA THR A 161 26.39 -2.17 -9.61
C THR A 161 25.29 -1.18 -9.96
N VAL A 162 24.48 -0.82 -8.97
CA VAL A 162 23.34 0.08 -9.13
C VAL A 162 23.61 1.34 -8.34
N PHE A 163 23.41 2.49 -8.97
CA PHE A 163 23.40 3.77 -8.28
C PHE A 163 22.37 4.71 -8.89
N ALA A 164 21.87 5.64 -8.08
CA ALA A 164 20.80 6.55 -8.46
C ALA A 164 21.31 8.00 -8.55
N THR A 165 20.59 8.82 -9.32
CA THR A 165 20.81 10.27 -9.38
C THR A 165 19.51 11.04 -9.33
N ASP A 166 19.49 12.06 -8.45
CA ASP A 166 18.38 13.00 -8.29
C ASP A 166 18.52 14.27 -9.15
N GLY A 167 19.62 14.39 -9.92
CA GLY A 167 19.99 15.60 -10.66
C GLY A 167 21.29 16.22 -10.14
N TYR A 168 21.50 17.49 -10.45
CA TYR A 168 22.70 18.24 -10.08
C TYR A 168 22.84 18.37 -8.56
N ASP A 169 24.02 18.00 -8.06
CA ASP A 169 24.47 18.42 -6.74
C ASP A 169 24.81 19.92 -6.71
N ASP A 170 25.14 20.46 -5.54
CA ASP A 170 25.43 21.90 -5.37
C ASP A 170 26.57 22.40 -6.27
N TYR A 171 27.58 21.55 -6.48
CA TYR A 171 28.75 21.90 -7.27
C TYR A 171 28.45 21.85 -8.77
N GLU A 172 27.75 20.82 -9.21
CA GLU A 172 27.27 20.68 -10.59
C GLU A 172 26.31 21.83 -10.96
N LEU A 173 25.41 22.20 -10.05
CA LEU A 173 24.45 23.28 -10.27
C LEU A 173 25.15 24.64 -10.35
N ALA A 174 26.11 24.91 -9.46
CA ALA A 174 26.91 26.13 -9.52
C ALA A 174 27.64 26.27 -10.86
N LYS A 175 28.24 25.18 -11.36
CA LYS A 175 28.88 25.17 -12.69
C LYS A 175 27.92 25.41 -13.84
N ALA A 176 26.71 24.84 -13.77
CA ALA A 176 25.67 25.08 -14.78
C ALA A 176 25.31 26.57 -14.88
N PHE A 177 25.25 27.25 -13.73
CA PHE A 177 24.94 28.67 -13.65
C PHE A 177 26.13 29.59 -13.98
N GLU A 178 27.35 29.23 -13.60
CA GLU A 178 28.57 29.96 -13.98
C GLU A 178 28.70 30.08 -15.50
N ALA A 179 28.42 29.00 -16.24
CA ALA A 179 28.45 28.99 -17.70
C ALA A 179 27.45 29.97 -18.35
N SER A 180 26.45 30.41 -17.58
CA SER A 180 25.36 31.30 -18.00
C SER A 180 25.39 32.66 -17.31
N GLY A 181 26.40 32.92 -16.45
CA GLY A 181 26.55 34.17 -15.70
C GLY A 181 25.51 34.40 -14.59
N MET A 182 24.90 33.34 -14.05
CA MET A 182 23.86 33.41 -13.01
C MET A 182 24.40 32.98 -11.63
N ASN A 183 23.74 33.41 -10.55
CA ASN A 183 24.02 32.93 -9.19
C ASN A 183 22.82 32.20 -8.58
N LEU A 184 23.06 31.10 -7.84
CA LEU A 184 22.01 30.35 -7.14
C LEU A 184 21.23 31.22 -6.14
N SER A 185 21.85 32.25 -5.57
CA SER A 185 21.18 33.22 -4.68
C SER A 185 20.08 34.05 -5.37
N GLU A 186 20.11 34.13 -6.71
CA GLU A 186 19.11 34.85 -7.50
C GLU A 186 17.87 33.99 -7.78
N ILE A 187 17.93 32.68 -7.48
CA ILE A 187 16.84 31.73 -7.66
C ILE A 187 16.03 31.60 -6.36
N PRO A 188 14.71 31.83 -6.39
CA PRO A 188 13.83 31.64 -5.23
C PRO A 188 13.93 30.23 -4.64
N GLY A 189 13.89 30.13 -3.31
CA GLY A 189 14.02 28.85 -2.58
C GLY A 189 13.03 27.76 -3.04
N SER A 190 11.82 28.15 -3.43
CA SER A 190 10.79 27.25 -3.97
C SER A 190 11.19 26.57 -5.30
N LEU A 191 12.09 27.19 -6.07
CA LEU A 191 12.57 26.68 -7.36
C LEU A 191 13.89 25.92 -7.26
N GLN A 192 14.63 26.03 -6.15
CA GLN A 192 15.97 25.46 -6.05
C GLN A 192 15.97 23.93 -6.25
N GLN A 193 14.99 23.21 -5.68
CA GLN A 193 14.85 21.76 -5.87
C GLN A 193 14.49 21.37 -7.30
N LEU A 194 13.69 22.19 -7.98
CA LEU A 194 13.33 21.99 -9.39
C LEU A 194 14.55 22.12 -10.30
N VAL A 195 15.31 23.19 -10.11
CA VAL A 195 16.42 23.58 -10.97
C VAL A 195 17.62 22.64 -10.82
N ARG A 196 17.70 21.85 -9.74
CA ARG A 196 18.63 20.71 -9.68
C ARG A 196 18.40 19.68 -10.79
N LYS A 197 17.19 19.56 -11.35
CA LYS A 197 16.98 18.69 -12.52
C LYS A 197 17.55 19.38 -13.76
N PRO A 198 18.55 18.79 -14.46
CA PRO A 198 19.18 19.41 -15.64
C PRO A 198 18.20 20.00 -16.66
N ARG A 199 17.09 19.30 -16.94
CA ARG A 199 16.05 19.81 -17.86
C ARG A 199 15.42 21.14 -17.42
N TYR A 200 15.16 21.31 -16.12
CA TYR A 200 14.62 22.56 -15.57
C TYR A 200 15.71 23.62 -15.42
N CYS A 201 16.95 23.21 -15.12
CA CYS A 201 18.10 24.10 -15.17
C CYS A 201 18.24 24.74 -16.55
N ASP A 202 18.19 23.94 -17.62
CA ASP A 202 18.29 24.43 -19.00
C ASP A 202 17.17 25.42 -19.34
N LEU A 203 15.93 25.14 -18.90
CA LEU A 203 14.80 26.05 -19.11
C LEU A 203 14.97 27.37 -18.37
N VAL A 204 15.43 27.33 -17.12
CA VAL A 204 15.72 28.55 -16.35
C VAL A 204 16.85 29.32 -17.00
N VAL A 205 17.95 28.68 -17.39
CA VAL A 205 19.06 29.30 -18.12
C VAL A 205 18.57 29.98 -19.40
N GLN A 206 17.75 29.29 -20.19
CA GLN A 206 17.26 29.80 -21.47
C GLN A 206 16.30 30.99 -21.30
N HIS A 207 15.53 31.05 -20.22
CA HIS A 207 14.50 32.06 -20.00
C HIS A 207 14.82 33.08 -18.89
N PHE A 208 15.98 32.99 -18.24
CA PHE A 208 16.33 33.76 -17.04
C PHE A 208 16.10 35.25 -17.19
N ALA A 209 16.63 35.87 -18.25
CA ALA A 209 16.49 37.31 -18.49
C ALA A 209 15.01 37.74 -18.61
N ALA A 210 14.15 36.89 -19.18
CA ALA A 210 12.73 37.16 -19.28
C ALA A 210 12.01 36.95 -17.94
N LEU A 211 12.36 35.89 -17.19
CA LEU A 211 11.76 35.55 -15.89
C LEU A 211 12.10 36.59 -14.81
N VAL A 212 13.35 37.07 -14.77
CA VAL A 212 13.78 38.15 -13.88
C VAL A 212 13.08 39.45 -14.24
N LYS A 213 12.99 39.78 -15.54
CA LYS A 213 12.33 40.99 -16.02
C LYS A 213 10.83 41.01 -15.70
N SER A 214 10.15 39.86 -15.68
CA SER A 214 8.73 39.75 -15.33
C SER A 214 8.45 39.55 -13.84
N GLY A 215 9.49 39.37 -13.02
CA GLY A 215 9.33 39.00 -11.61
C GLY A 215 8.53 37.72 -11.39
N ASP A 216 8.42 36.85 -12.41
CA ASP A 216 7.61 35.62 -12.42
C ASP A 216 8.49 34.37 -12.30
N MET A 217 9.45 34.39 -11.39
CA MET A 217 10.26 33.21 -11.06
C MET A 217 9.49 32.30 -10.11
N THR A 218 8.45 31.67 -10.64
CA THR A 218 7.53 30.78 -9.93
C THR A 218 7.58 29.36 -10.49
N VAL A 219 7.09 28.37 -9.73
CA VAL A 219 6.98 26.98 -10.18
C VAL A 219 6.07 26.92 -11.40
N GLU A 220 4.95 27.63 -11.32
CA GLU A 220 3.89 27.74 -12.32
C GLU A 220 4.42 28.29 -13.64
N ARG A 221 5.26 29.33 -13.60
CA ARG A 221 5.89 29.86 -14.81
C ARG A 221 6.83 28.84 -15.44
N LEU A 222 7.62 28.11 -14.65
CA LEU A 222 8.51 27.09 -15.17
C LEU A 222 7.76 25.91 -15.80
N LEU A 223 6.60 25.54 -15.23
CA LEU A 223 5.69 24.54 -15.81
C LEU A 223 5.11 25.01 -17.14
N TYR A 224 4.66 26.26 -17.20
CA TYR A 224 4.19 26.87 -18.45
C TYR A 224 5.28 26.81 -19.55
N GLU A 225 6.53 27.12 -19.19
CA GLU A 225 7.66 27.08 -20.12
C GLU A 225 8.01 25.66 -20.59
N ASP A 226 8.02 24.67 -19.70
CA ASP A 226 8.23 23.26 -20.08
C ASP A 226 7.13 22.77 -21.02
N CYS A 227 5.86 23.12 -20.77
CA CYS A 227 4.75 22.75 -21.65
C CYS A 227 4.82 23.45 -23.01
N ARG A 228 5.25 24.71 -23.05
CA ARG A 228 5.50 25.45 -24.30
C ARG A 228 6.63 24.80 -25.10
N ASP A 229 7.71 24.38 -24.44
CA ASP A 229 8.83 23.70 -25.07
C ASP A 229 8.45 22.29 -25.58
N LYS A 230 7.62 21.54 -24.83
CA LYS A 230 6.99 20.30 -25.30
C LYS A 230 6.17 20.52 -26.58
N ALA A 231 5.33 21.56 -26.60
CA ALA A 231 4.54 21.91 -27.79
C ALA A 231 5.42 22.30 -28.99
N ARG A 232 6.52 23.04 -28.74
CA ARG A 232 7.53 23.38 -29.76
C ARG A 232 8.15 22.14 -30.38
N ARG A 233 8.55 21.15 -29.57
CA ARG A 233 9.12 19.88 -30.06
C ARG A 233 8.09 19.06 -30.85
N LYS A 234 6.85 18.97 -30.37
CA LYS A 234 5.77 18.23 -31.05
C LYS A 234 5.45 18.80 -32.43
N LEU A 235 5.42 20.13 -32.55
CA LEU A 235 5.06 20.82 -33.80
C LEU A 235 6.25 21.06 -34.74
N ASN A 236 7.48 20.71 -34.31
CA ASN A 236 8.73 20.97 -35.05
C ASN A 236 8.91 22.42 -35.54
N HIS A 237 8.32 23.39 -34.82
CA HIS A 237 8.39 24.81 -35.14
C HIS A 237 8.49 25.67 -33.86
N PRO A 238 9.09 26.88 -33.90
CA PRO A 238 9.11 27.77 -32.73
C PRO A 238 7.69 28.18 -32.31
N VAL A 239 7.36 28.01 -31.03
CA VAL A 239 6.08 28.46 -30.46
C VAL A 239 6.35 29.68 -29.58
N SER A 240 5.84 30.85 -29.97
CA SER A 240 5.89 32.07 -29.16
C SER A 240 4.83 32.05 -28.04
N ASP A 241 4.95 32.93 -27.05
CA ASP A 241 3.91 33.10 -26.01
C ASP A 241 2.52 33.37 -26.59
N LYS A 242 2.44 34.24 -27.61
CA LYS A 242 1.19 34.51 -28.32
C LYS A 242 0.65 33.27 -29.03
N GLY A 243 1.54 32.47 -29.61
CA GLY A 243 1.19 31.20 -30.27
C GLY A 243 0.67 30.16 -29.29
N PHE A 244 1.36 29.97 -28.15
CA PHE A 244 0.93 29.02 -27.13
C PHE A 244 -0.38 29.43 -26.45
N ARG A 245 -0.55 30.71 -26.14
CA ARG A 245 -1.84 31.26 -25.68
C ARG A 245 -2.96 31.01 -26.69
N ALA A 246 -2.70 31.18 -27.99
CA ALA A 246 -3.71 30.92 -29.01
C ALA A 246 -4.14 29.43 -29.03
N ILE A 247 -3.20 28.50 -28.83
CA ILE A 247 -3.52 27.06 -28.67
C ILE A 247 -4.45 26.85 -27.49
N LEU A 248 -4.10 27.39 -26.31
CA LEU A 248 -4.91 27.27 -25.10
C LEU A 248 -6.29 27.92 -25.24
N CYS A 249 -6.38 29.12 -25.83
CA CYS A 249 -7.66 29.79 -26.09
C CYS A 249 -8.54 29.00 -27.07
N ASN A 250 -7.95 28.36 -28.09
CA ASN A 250 -8.70 27.54 -29.03
C ASN A 250 -9.26 26.27 -28.37
N LEU A 251 -8.46 25.60 -27.54
CA LEU A 251 -8.93 24.47 -26.71
C LEU A 251 -10.03 24.92 -25.74
N ALA A 252 -9.84 26.05 -25.05
CA ALA A 252 -10.84 26.59 -24.13
C ALA A 252 -12.18 26.87 -24.84
N ARG A 253 -12.16 27.41 -26.07
CA ARG A 253 -13.37 27.60 -26.89
C ARG A 253 -14.05 26.28 -27.25
N GLN A 254 -13.28 25.25 -27.58
CA GLN A 254 -13.80 23.92 -27.89
C GLN A 254 -14.53 23.32 -26.69
N TYR A 255 -13.90 23.30 -25.51
CA TYR A 255 -14.51 22.79 -24.28
C TYR A 255 -15.68 23.66 -23.80
N HIS A 256 -15.60 24.99 -23.93
CA HIS A 256 -16.70 25.89 -23.58
C HIS A 256 -17.94 25.68 -24.47
N LYS A 257 -17.76 25.33 -25.75
CA LYS A 257 -18.87 24.92 -26.62
C LYS A 257 -19.51 23.62 -26.14
N GLY A 258 -18.70 22.66 -25.66
CA GLY A 258 -19.16 21.42 -25.04
C GLY A 258 -19.99 21.65 -23.78
N LEU A 259 -19.55 22.54 -22.87
CA LEU A 259 -20.30 22.89 -21.66
C LEU A 259 -21.70 23.43 -21.97
N LYS A 260 -21.85 24.30 -22.98
CA LYS A 260 -23.16 24.85 -23.37
C LYS A 260 -24.14 23.82 -23.90
N THR A 261 -23.65 22.66 -24.33
CA THR A 261 -24.50 21.55 -24.79
C THR A 261 -24.89 20.59 -23.65
N VAL A 262 -24.24 20.69 -22.48
CA VAL A 262 -24.59 19.95 -21.26
C VAL A 262 -25.58 20.79 -20.44
N SER A 263 -26.60 20.16 -19.84
CA SER A 263 -27.62 20.92 -19.09
C SER A 263 -27.01 21.59 -17.85
N ARG A 264 -27.39 22.84 -17.55
CA ARG A 264 -26.94 23.56 -16.34
C ARG A 264 -27.28 22.84 -15.04
N SER A 265 -28.38 22.09 -15.00
CA SER A 265 -28.72 21.22 -13.87
C SER A 265 -27.75 20.07 -13.69
N SER A 266 -27.28 19.46 -14.80
CA SER A 266 -26.24 18.42 -14.78
C SER A 266 -24.88 18.99 -14.39
N LEU A 267 -24.56 20.21 -14.83
CA LEU A 267 -23.32 20.91 -14.47
C LEU A 267 -23.28 21.31 -12.98
N ASN A 268 -24.39 21.81 -12.42
CA ASN A 268 -24.52 22.11 -10.99
C ASN A 268 -24.49 20.84 -10.11
N GLN A 269 -24.80 19.67 -10.68
CA GLN A 269 -24.70 18.37 -10.02
C GLN A 269 -23.29 17.79 -10.09
N LEU A 270 -22.58 18.01 -11.21
CA LEU A 270 -21.15 17.70 -11.40
C LEU A 270 -20.24 18.51 -10.47
N LEU A 271 -20.61 19.77 -10.21
CA LEU A 271 -19.91 20.70 -9.32
C LEU A 271 -20.94 21.64 -8.67
N PRO A 272 -21.02 21.73 -7.32
CA PRO A 272 -21.77 22.80 -6.64
C PRO A 272 -21.30 24.22 -7.06
N THR A 273 -20.12 24.30 -7.68
CA THR A 273 -19.45 25.49 -8.20
C THR A 273 -19.39 25.53 -9.74
N SER A 274 -20.36 24.96 -10.48
CA SER A 274 -20.32 24.92 -11.95
C SER A 274 -20.12 26.28 -12.65
N GLY A 275 -20.59 27.38 -12.02
CA GLY A 275 -20.32 28.75 -12.46
C GLY A 275 -18.82 29.10 -12.49
N ALA A 276 -18.00 28.42 -11.68
CA ALA A 276 -16.56 28.59 -11.65
C ALA A 276 -15.86 27.97 -12.88
N ALA A 277 -16.33 26.84 -13.42
CA ALA A 277 -15.70 26.22 -14.59
C ALA A 277 -16.01 26.98 -15.90
N GLU A 278 -17.27 27.42 -16.09
CA GLU A 278 -17.64 28.34 -17.18
C GLU A 278 -16.86 29.65 -17.06
N ALA A 279 -16.74 30.23 -15.85
CA ALA A 279 -15.95 31.42 -15.60
C ALA A 279 -14.46 31.21 -15.88
N ILE A 280 -13.85 30.10 -15.46
CA ILE A 280 -12.44 29.75 -15.72
C ILE A 280 -12.17 29.66 -17.23
N LEU A 281 -13.02 28.98 -17.99
CA LEU A 281 -12.83 28.88 -19.44
C LEU A 281 -13.00 30.24 -20.11
N GLN A 282 -13.98 31.04 -19.68
CA GLN A 282 -14.18 32.39 -20.20
C GLN A 282 -12.98 33.28 -19.87
N GLU A 283 -12.44 33.21 -18.65
CA GLU A 283 -11.21 33.90 -18.23
C GLU A 283 -9.99 33.47 -19.08
N ILE A 284 -9.86 32.18 -19.44
CA ILE A 284 -8.79 31.70 -20.34
C ILE A 284 -9.01 32.20 -21.79
N ILE A 285 -10.26 32.28 -22.25
CA ILE A 285 -10.60 32.81 -23.59
C ILE A 285 -10.29 34.30 -23.69
N ASP A 286 -10.63 35.07 -22.66
CA ASP A 286 -10.30 36.50 -22.52
C ASP A 286 -8.79 36.68 -22.23
N GLY A 287 -8.16 35.59 -21.81
CA GLY A 287 -6.73 35.35 -21.69
C GLY A 287 -6.08 35.96 -20.46
N GLY A 288 -6.79 35.81 -19.34
CA GLY A 288 -6.30 36.03 -17.99
C GLY A 288 -5.24 35.04 -17.51
N LEU A 289 -4.87 34.03 -18.32
CA LEU A 289 -3.76 33.11 -18.01
C LEU A 289 -2.42 33.85 -17.84
N LEU A 290 -2.23 34.95 -18.57
CA LEU A 290 -1.08 35.83 -18.47
C LEU A 290 -1.55 37.21 -18.02
N ILE A 291 -1.32 37.54 -16.75
CA ILE A 291 -1.73 38.79 -16.13
C ILE A 291 -0.61 39.82 -16.29
N PRO A 292 -0.88 41.02 -16.83
CA PRO A 292 0.14 42.06 -16.92
C PRO A 292 0.58 42.52 -15.53
N ASP A 293 1.89 42.63 -15.28
CA ASP A 293 2.47 43.00 -13.98
C ASP A 293 2.43 44.52 -13.69
N GLY A 294 1.67 45.29 -14.47
CA GLY A 294 1.54 46.74 -14.31
C GLY A 294 2.78 47.58 -14.69
N SER A 295 3.83 46.96 -15.25
CA SER A 295 5.04 47.64 -15.73
C SER A 295 4.84 48.35 -17.08
N ILE A 296 5.67 49.38 -17.33
CA ILE A 296 5.62 50.25 -18.54
C ILE A 296 5.87 49.47 -19.85
N GLU A 297 6.58 48.35 -19.77
CA GLU A 297 6.66 47.34 -20.84
C GLU A 297 5.90 46.06 -20.40
N PRO A 298 5.30 45.29 -21.32
CA PRO A 298 4.36 44.22 -20.98
C PRO A 298 5.10 42.98 -20.45
N ALA A 299 5.39 42.97 -19.15
CA ALA A 299 5.79 41.78 -18.42
C ALA A 299 4.52 41.08 -17.91
N TYR A 300 4.46 39.76 -18.06
CA TYR A 300 3.28 38.96 -17.70
C TYR A 300 3.63 37.93 -16.64
N LYS A 301 2.71 37.73 -15.70
CA LYS A 301 2.72 36.66 -14.69
C LYS A 301 1.72 35.58 -15.04
N VAL A 302 2.07 34.33 -14.79
CA VAL A 302 1.16 33.19 -14.97
C VAL A 302 0.18 33.10 -13.80
N GLU A 303 -1.11 33.04 -14.10
CA GLU A 303 -2.14 32.84 -13.07
C GLU A 303 -2.24 31.35 -12.67
N PRO A 304 -1.86 30.95 -11.44
CA PRO A 304 -1.74 29.55 -11.04
C PRO A 304 -3.02 28.74 -11.22
N ARG A 305 -4.18 29.31 -10.85
CA ARG A 305 -5.48 28.63 -10.94
C ARG A 305 -5.86 28.30 -12.38
N LEU A 306 -5.63 29.24 -13.29
CA LEU A 306 -5.94 29.09 -14.71
C LEU A 306 -4.93 28.18 -15.42
N LEU A 307 -3.69 28.15 -14.94
CA LEU A 307 -2.65 27.26 -15.47
C LEU A 307 -3.03 25.80 -15.32
N ILE A 308 -3.49 25.37 -14.14
CA ILE A 308 -3.89 23.97 -13.90
C ILE A 308 -4.93 23.51 -14.94
N HIS A 309 -5.95 24.34 -15.17
CA HIS A 309 -6.99 24.03 -16.16
C HIS A 309 -6.47 24.10 -17.60
N GLY A 310 -5.60 25.07 -17.92
CA GLY A 310 -4.93 25.15 -19.21
C GLY A 310 -4.10 23.91 -19.53
N LEU A 311 -3.31 23.44 -18.56
CA LEU A 311 -2.51 22.23 -18.66
C LEU A 311 -3.39 20.97 -18.69
N GLY A 312 -4.47 20.94 -17.91
CA GLY A 312 -5.46 19.85 -17.94
C GLY A 312 -6.12 19.70 -19.32
N MET A 313 -6.47 20.81 -19.99
CA MET A 313 -6.97 20.78 -21.37
C MET A 313 -5.94 20.23 -22.36
N LEU A 314 -4.67 20.63 -22.22
CA LEU A 314 -3.59 20.12 -23.07
C LEU A 314 -3.34 18.63 -22.86
N LEU A 315 -3.39 18.17 -21.60
CA LEU A 315 -3.24 16.75 -21.28
C LEU A 315 -4.43 15.96 -21.84
N ALA A 316 -5.66 16.43 -21.64
CA ALA A 316 -6.86 15.78 -22.18
C ALA A 316 -6.81 15.68 -23.72
N ASP A 317 -6.41 16.73 -24.42
CA ASP A 317 -6.20 16.73 -25.87
C ASP A 317 -5.06 15.78 -26.29
N HIS A 318 -3.96 15.77 -25.55
CA HIS A 318 -2.85 14.86 -25.83
C HIS A 318 -3.28 13.39 -25.76
N VAL A 319 -3.92 12.97 -24.68
CA VAL A 319 -4.36 11.59 -24.48
C VAL A 319 -5.44 11.19 -25.48
N GLN A 320 -6.35 12.11 -25.82
CA GLN A 320 -7.39 11.85 -26.82
C GLN A 320 -6.81 11.61 -28.23
N ASN A 321 -5.70 12.27 -28.55
CA ASN A 321 -5.04 12.21 -29.85
C ASN A 321 -3.89 11.19 -29.90
N GLU A 322 -3.66 10.42 -28.84
CA GLU A 322 -2.73 9.30 -28.90
C GLU A 322 -3.26 8.22 -29.87
N PRO A 323 -2.38 7.54 -30.64
CA PRO A 323 -2.78 6.44 -31.52
C PRO A 323 -3.57 5.36 -30.74
N GLN A 324 -4.31 4.49 -31.44
CA GLN A 324 -5.11 3.41 -30.85
C GLN A 324 -4.28 2.53 -29.91
N SER A 325 -4.23 2.93 -28.64
CA SER A 325 -3.35 2.41 -27.61
C SER A 325 -4.15 1.75 -26.51
N THR A 326 -3.51 0.79 -25.83
CA THR A 326 -4.09 0.18 -24.63
C THR A 326 -4.20 1.20 -23.50
N ILE A 327 -5.04 0.93 -22.48
CA ILE A 327 -5.14 1.79 -21.29
C ILE A 327 -3.75 1.97 -20.65
N GLN A 328 -2.95 0.91 -20.58
CA GLN A 328 -1.60 0.96 -19.99
C GLN A 328 -0.65 1.85 -20.80
N GLU A 329 -0.67 1.76 -22.13
CA GLU A 329 0.12 2.63 -23.00
C GLU A 329 -0.27 4.11 -22.82
N MET A 330 -1.57 4.40 -22.68
CA MET A 330 -2.05 5.76 -22.42
C MET A 330 -1.66 6.25 -21.02
N VAL A 331 -1.71 5.38 -20.00
CA VAL A 331 -1.23 5.67 -18.64
C VAL A 331 0.26 6.01 -18.65
N ASP A 332 1.06 5.30 -19.44
CA ASP A 332 2.48 5.58 -19.61
C ASP A 332 2.70 6.90 -20.37
N ALA A 333 1.89 7.20 -21.39
CA ALA A 333 1.91 8.50 -22.08
C ALA A 333 1.56 9.66 -21.13
N ILE A 334 0.54 9.51 -20.27
CA ILE A 334 0.19 10.48 -19.23
C ILE A 334 1.37 10.70 -18.28
N ARG A 335 1.99 9.60 -17.83
CA ARG A 335 3.15 9.65 -16.94
C ARG A 335 4.30 10.41 -17.60
N MET A 336 4.63 10.10 -18.84
CA MET A 336 5.68 10.81 -19.61
C MET A 336 5.35 12.29 -19.80
N TRP A 337 4.09 12.63 -20.04
CA TRP A 337 3.68 14.01 -20.24
C TRP A 337 3.82 14.85 -18.95
N LEU A 338 3.54 14.26 -17.78
CA LEU A 338 3.62 14.93 -16.48
C LEU A 338 5.04 15.03 -15.91
N GLU A 339 6.02 14.31 -16.46
CA GLU A 339 7.41 14.47 -16.04
C GLU A 339 8.07 15.70 -16.71
N PRO A 340 9.04 16.38 -16.06
CA PRO A 340 9.70 16.01 -14.79
C PRO A 340 9.12 16.71 -13.54
N GLN A 341 7.83 17.04 -13.52
CA GLN A 341 7.23 17.87 -12.46
C GLN A 341 7.48 17.24 -11.06
N PRO A 342 8.01 17.98 -10.07
CA PRO A 342 8.35 17.42 -8.76
C PRO A 342 7.22 17.52 -7.75
N VAL A 343 6.24 18.41 -7.96
CA VAL A 343 5.12 18.59 -7.02
C VAL A 343 3.99 17.63 -7.40
N MET A 344 3.84 16.56 -6.63
CA MET A 344 2.81 15.54 -6.83
C MET A 344 1.40 16.12 -6.77
N ASP A 345 1.18 17.13 -5.92
CA ASP A 345 -0.12 17.81 -5.79
C ASP A 345 -0.54 18.51 -7.09
N VAL A 346 0.40 19.17 -7.77
CA VAL A 346 0.15 19.83 -9.06
C VAL A 346 -0.14 18.80 -10.15
N LYS A 347 0.56 17.65 -10.15
CA LYS A 347 0.24 16.54 -11.06
C LYS A 347 -1.19 16.05 -10.85
N ALA A 348 -1.58 15.83 -9.59
CA ALA A 348 -2.94 15.40 -9.25
C ALA A 348 -3.98 16.40 -9.76
N SER A 349 -3.78 17.70 -9.51
CA SER A 349 -4.70 18.74 -9.97
C SER A 349 -4.77 18.88 -11.49
N ILE A 350 -3.64 18.75 -12.22
CA ILE A 350 -3.64 18.78 -13.69
C ILE A 350 -4.42 17.58 -14.25
N VAL A 351 -4.21 16.39 -13.69
CA VAL A 351 -4.93 15.17 -14.11
C VAL A 351 -6.42 15.28 -13.75
N GLY A 352 -6.78 15.75 -12.56
CA GLY A 352 -8.17 15.99 -12.18
C GLY A 352 -8.86 16.97 -13.12
N ALA A 353 -8.18 18.05 -13.51
CA ALA A 353 -8.69 18.97 -14.54
C ALA A 353 -8.85 18.28 -15.91
N ALA A 354 -7.91 17.43 -16.32
CA ALA A 354 -8.01 16.66 -17.55
C ALA A 354 -9.20 15.67 -17.53
N VAL A 355 -9.43 14.99 -16.40
CA VAL A 355 -10.61 14.14 -16.17
C VAL A 355 -11.90 14.96 -16.33
N PHE A 356 -11.98 16.13 -15.69
CA PHE A 356 -13.13 17.02 -15.84
C PHE A 356 -13.42 17.34 -17.32
N PHE A 357 -12.40 17.76 -18.08
CA PHE A 357 -12.57 18.07 -19.50
C PHE A 357 -12.93 16.84 -20.34
N SER A 358 -12.46 15.66 -19.96
CA SER A 358 -12.83 14.40 -20.62
C SER A 358 -14.29 13.99 -20.40
N ILE A 359 -14.90 14.39 -19.28
CA ILE A 359 -16.32 14.15 -18.96
C ILE A 359 -17.20 15.13 -19.73
N VAL A 360 -16.79 16.40 -19.76
CA VAL A 360 -17.55 17.48 -20.43
C VAL A 360 -17.55 17.36 -21.96
N HIS A 361 -16.52 16.74 -22.54
CA HIS A 361 -16.38 16.61 -23.99
C HIS A 361 -17.18 15.41 -24.52
N GLN A 362 -18.30 15.69 -25.20
CA GLN A 362 -19.29 14.70 -25.66
C GLN A 362 -18.71 13.50 -26.45
N ASN A 363 -17.66 13.72 -27.24
CA ASN A 363 -17.04 12.68 -28.09
C ASN A 363 -15.67 12.25 -27.57
N TYR A 364 -15.43 12.32 -26.26
CA TYR A 364 -14.17 11.90 -25.67
C TYR A 364 -14.09 10.38 -25.59
N SER A 365 -12.95 9.80 -26.01
CA SER A 365 -12.73 8.35 -26.02
C SER A 365 -12.85 7.77 -24.61
N ALA A 366 -13.67 6.73 -24.44
CA ALA A 366 -13.83 6.05 -23.16
C ALA A 366 -12.50 5.43 -22.68
N VAL A 367 -11.69 4.87 -23.60
CA VAL A 367 -10.37 4.32 -23.27
C VAL A 367 -9.43 5.41 -22.73
N ALA A 368 -9.42 6.57 -23.38
CA ALA A 368 -8.62 7.72 -22.95
C ALA A 368 -9.08 8.26 -21.57
N ARG A 369 -10.40 8.33 -21.35
CA ARG A 369 -10.96 8.77 -20.07
C ARG A 369 -10.65 7.79 -18.95
N ARG A 370 -10.75 6.48 -19.21
CA ARG A 370 -10.36 5.42 -18.26
C ARG A 370 -8.88 5.49 -17.92
N ALA A 371 -8.00 5.77 -18.88
CA ALA A 371 -6.57 5.96 -18.60
C ALA A 371 -6.31 7.18 -17.70
N LEU A 372 -6.98 8.31 -17.95
CA LEU A 372 -6.91 9.49 -17.08
C LEU A 372 -7.43 9.20 -15.66
N LEU A 373 -8.59 8.56 -15.55
CA LEU A 373 -9.19 8.17 -14.26
C LEU A 373 -8.30 7.19 -13.50
N TYR A 374 -7.82 6.14 -14.16
CA TYR A 374 -6.91 5.15 -13.58
C TYR A 374 -5.63 5.82 -13.07
N PHE A 375 -5.01 6.68 -13.87
CA PHE A 375 -3.83 7.41 -13.42
C PHE A 375 -4.16 8.28 -12.21
N TRP A 376 -5.27 9.02 -12.23
CA TRP A 376 -5.67 9.90 -11.15
C TRP A 376 -5.88 9.16 -9.82
N VAL A 377 -6.68 8.10 -9.80
CA VAL A 377 -6.99 7.35 -8.57
C VAL A 377 -5.76 6.64 -7.98
N THR A 378 -4.74 6.38 -8.80
CA THR A 378 -3.50 5.70 -8.39
C THR A 378 -2.36 6.65 -7.98
N ILE A 379 -2.54 7.98 -8.06
CA ILE A 379 -1.52 8.95 -7.62
C ILE A 379 -1.30 8.86 -6.10
N ARG A 380 -0.06 8.70 -5.64
CA ARG A 380 0.23 8.51 -4.21
C ARG A 380 -0.13 9.72 -3.33
N ASN A 381 0.27 10.92 -3.74
CA ASN A 381 0.06 12.14 -2.96
C ASN A 381 -0.97 13.01 -3.69
N MET A 382 -2.22 12.96 -3.24
CA MET A 382 -3.34 13.72 -3.78
C MET A 382 -3.88 14.66 -2.69
N PRO A 383 -4.17 15.93 -3.00
CA PRO A 383 -4.83 16.83 -2.05
C PRO A 383 -6.24 16.36 -1.68
N ALA A 384 -6.67 16.57 -0.43
CA ALA A 384 -7.99 16.12 0.06
C ALA A 384 -9.16 16.57 -0.83
N GLN A 385 -9.14 17.82 -1.32
CA GLN A 385 -10.16 18.33 -2.23
C GLN A 385 -10.31 17.47 -3.51
N GLN A 386 -9.20 16.94 -4.04
CA GLN A 386 -9.23 16.10 -5.24
C GLN A 386 -9.76 14.69 -4.93
N GLU A 387 -9.60 14.21 -3.70
CA GLU A 387 -10.22 12.95 -3.26
C GLU A 387 -11.75 13.10 -3.16
N ASP A 388 -12.24 14.27 -2.70
CA ASP A 388 -13.67 14.62 -2.73
C ASP A 388 -14.21 14.76 -4.17
N ASP A 389 -13.38 15.29 -5.09
CA ASP A 389 -13.75 15.44 -6.50
C ASP A 389 -13.98 14.07 -7.17
N ILE A 390 -13.21 13.02 -6.83
CA ILE A 390 -13.44 11.64 -7.32
C ILE A 390 -14.86 11.18 -6.97
N CYS A 391 -15.31 11.43 -5.74
CA CYS A 391 -16.65 11.08 -5.27
C CYS A 391 -17.73 11.87 -6.01
N SER A 392 -17.42 13.10 -6.42
CA SER A 392 -18.35 13.98 -7.13
C SER A 392 -18.50 13.60 -8.60
N TYR A 393 -17.46 13.07 -9.25
CA TYR A 393 -17.49 12.70 -10.67
C TYR A 393 -18.11 11.33 -10.95
N LEU A 394 -18.15 10.44 -9.95
CA LEU A 394 -18.63 9.08 -10.11
C LEU A 394 -20.00 8.98 -10.83
N PRO A 395 -21.03 9.79 -10.53
CA PRO A 395 -22.31 9.67 -11.22
C PRO A 395 -22.28 10.00 -12.72
N ASP A 396 -21.31 10.79 -13.16
CA ASP A 396 -21.24 11.30 -14.53
C ASP A 396 -20.26 10.51 -15.42
N CYS A 397 -19.43 9.65 -14.82
CA CYS A 397 -18.56 8.70 -15.51
C CYS A 397 -18.66 7.28 -14.93
N ALA A 398 -19.84 6.90 -14.45
CA ALA A 398 -20.05 5.67 -13.69
C ALA A 398 -19.51 4.42 -14.39
N GLU A 399 -19.83 4.22 -15.67
CA GLU A 399 -19.34 3.06 -16.45
C GLU A 399 -17.80 2.99 -16.49
N ASP A 400 -17.13 4.13 -16.66
CA ASP A 400 -15.67 4.19 -16.67
C ASP A 400 -15.08 3.94 -15.28
N MET A 401 -15.73 4.44 -14.23
CA MET A 401 -15.37 4.18 -12.83
C MET A 401 -15.52 2.71 -12.45
N PHE A 402 -16.57 2.02 -12.91
CA PHE A 402 -16.71 0.58 -12.73
C PHE A 402 -15.61 -0.19 -13.48
N SER A 403 -15.29 0.23 -14.71
CA SER A 403 -14.21 -0.38 -15.50
C SER A 403 -12.84 -0.20 -14.83
N ILE A 404 -12.52 0.99 -14.33
CA ILE A 404 -11.22 1.20 -13.66
C ILE A 404 -11.16 0.50 -12.30
N ALA A 405 -12.29 0.26 -11.63
CA ALA A 405 -12.34 -0.56 -10.43
C ALA A 405 -11.96 -2.01 -10.74
N ASP A 406 -12.40 -2.56 -11.88
CA ASP A 406 -11.91 -3.85 -12.36
C ASP A 406 -10.39 -3.80 -12.57
N ASP A 407 -9.89 -2.81 -13.30
CA ASP A 407 -8.46 -2.69 -13.62
C ASP A 407 -7.57 -2.49 -12.38
N CYS A 408 -8.04 -1.77 -11.35
CA CYS A 408 -7.31 -1.57 -10.09
C CYS A 408 -7.17 -2.87 -9.26
N TRP A 409 -8.05 -3.84 -9.49
CA TRP A 409 -7.99 -5.14 -8.84
C TRP A 409 -7.33 -6.22 -9.72
N ARG A 410 -7.13 -5.95 -11.03
CA ARG A 410 -6.36 -6.81 -11.92
C ARG A 410 -4.89 -6.81 -11.52
N ASN A 411 -4.29 -8.00 -11.55
CA ASN A 411 -2.93 -8.32 -11.11
C ASN A 411 -2.73 -8.28 -9.58
N ALA A 412 -1.73 -9.03 -9.12
CA ALA A 412 -1.40 -9.16 -7.69
C ALA A 412 -0.68 -7.93 -7.08
N TYR A 413 -0.49 -6.85 -7.85
CA TYR A 413 0.08 -5.61 -7.32
C TYR A 413 -0.98 -4.87 -6.49
N ASP A 414 -0.72 -4.74 -5.20
CA ASP A 414 -1.62 -4.07 -4.28
C ASP A 414 -1.54 -2.54 -4.46
N ASN A 415 -2.65 -1.92 -4.86
CA ASN A 415 -2.79 -0.47 -4.93
C ASN A 415 -3.78 0.00 -3.87
N GLY A 416 -3.44 -0.23 -2.60
CA GLY A 416 -4.32 0.03 -1.47
C GLY A 416 -4.87 1.46 -1.40
N MET A 417 -4.15 2.46 -1.92
CA MET A 417 -4.65 3.84 -2.02
C MET A 417 -5.77 4.00 -3.06
N ALA A 418 -5.60 3.45 -4.25
CA ALA A 418 -6.66 3.44 -5.26
C ALA A 418 -7.89 2.67 -4.76
N HIS A 419 -7.66 1.54 -4.07
CA HIS A 419 -8.75 0.75 -3.47
C HIS A 419 -9.54 1.56 -2.43
N THR A 420 -8.83 2.30 -1.57
CA THR A 420 -9.44 3.15 -0.54
C THR A 420 -10.27 4.28 -1.16
N ARG A 421 -9.73 4.98 -2.17
CA ARG A 421 -10.44 6.08 -2.84
C ARG A 421 -11.68 5.60 -3.56
N LEU A 422 -11.58 4.48 -4.28
CA LEU A 422 -12.74 3.87 -4.94
C LEU A 422 -13.78 3.43 -3.90
N ALA A 423 -13.36 2.83 -2.78
CA ALA A 423 -14.28 2.48 -1.69
C ALA A 423 -15.06 3.69 -1.17
N ILE A 424 -14.37 4.80 -0.87
CA ILE A 424 -15.00 6.04 -0.39
C ILE A 424 -15.98 6.60 -1.44
N ALA A 425 -15.58 6.63 -2.72
CA ALA A 425 -16.43 7.11 -3.80
C ALA A 425 -17.70 6.27 -3.97
N PHE A 426 -17.57 4.95 -4.05
CA PHE A 426 -18.73 4.06 -4.21
C PHE A 426 -19.63 4.03 -2.96
N LEU A 427 -19.07 4.10 -1.76
CA LEU A 427 -19.87 4.16 -0.52
C LEU A 427 -20.65 5.48 -0.42
N SER A 428 -20.01 6.61 -0.72
CA SER A 428 -20.66 7.93 -0.61
C SER A 428 -21.77 8.17 -1.64
N ARG A 429 -21.71 7.48 -2.80
CA ARG A 429 -22.71 7.60 -3.88
C ARG A 429 -23.56 6.35 -4.08
N ARG A 430 -23.43 5.35 -3.21
CA ARG A 430 -24.09 4.04 -3.31
C ARG A 430 -25.59 4.14 -3.62
N ASP A 431 -26.27 5.04 -2.93
CA ASP A 431 -27.72 5.24 -3.02
C ASP A 431 -28.12 6.36 -4.00
N ASP A 432 -27.19 6.87 -4.81
CA ASP A 432 -27.50 7.78 -5.91
C ASP A 432 -28.23 7.01 -7.03
N GLU A 433 -29.49 7.39 -7.26
CA GLU A 433 -30.37 6.75 -8.24
C GLU A 433 -29.79 6.74 -9.67
N ARG A 434 -28.85 7.65 -9.99
CA ARG A 434 -28.18 7.70 -11.30
C ARG A 434 -27.21 6.56 -11.54
N ILE A 435 -26.68 5.93 -10.48
CA ILE A 435 -25.69 4.84 -10.61
C ILE A 435 -26.17 3.52 -10.03
N LYS A 436 -27.28 3.53 -9.28
CA LYS A 436 -27.72 2.39 -8.49
C LYS A 436 -27.93 1.12 -9.32
N THR A 437 -28.48 1.27 -10.53
CA THR A 437 -28.72 0.12 -11.44
C THR A 437 -27.41 -0.49 -11.93
N GLU A 438 -26.49 0.37 -12.38
CA GLU A 438 -25.16 0.00 -12.86
C GLU A 438 -24.32 -0.60 -11.73
N LEU A 439 -24.42 -0.03 -10.52
CA LEU A 439 -23.77 -0.52 -9.31
C LEU A 439 -24.23 -1.93 -8.94
N ILE A 440 -25.54 -2.18 -8.96
CA ILE A 440 -26.09 -3.53 -8.74
C ILE A 440 -25.55 -4.49 -9.81
N GLY A 441 -25.49 -4.07 -11.07
CA GLY A 441 -24.88 -4.84 -12.16
C GLY A 441 -23.41 -5.19 -11.91
N ALA A 442 -22.60 -4.21 -11.52
CA ALA A 442 -21.18 -4.38 -11.21
C ALA A 442 -20.97 -5.28 -9.99
N VAL A 443 -21.72 -5.07 -8.90
CA VAL A 443 -21.68 -5.88 -7.68
C VAL A 443 -22.06 -7.34 -7.97
N ASN A 444 -23.12 -7.57 -8.76
CA ASN A 444 -23.49 -8.91 -9.21
C ASN A 444 -22.34 -9.60 -9.95
N ARG A 445 -21.64 -8.87 -10.82
CA ARG A 445 -20.47 -9.38 -11.56
C ARG A 445 -19.30 -9.67 -10.63
N TRP A 446 -18.88 -8.70 -9.81
CA TRP A 446 -17.78 -8.80 -8.84
C TRP A 446 -17.94 -9.96 -7.86
N MET A 447 -19.16 -10.18 -7.37
CA MET A 447 -19.50 -11.27 -6.47
C MET A 447 -19.48 -12.66 -7.13
N SER A 448 -19.43 -12.73 -8.47
CA SER A 448 -19.68 -13.95 -9.24
C SER A 448 -18.47 -14.49 -10.01
N TYR A 449 -17.31 -13.84 -9.95
CA TYR A 449 -16.09 -14.33 -10.62
C TYR A 449 -15.73 -15.77 -10.22
N ILE A 450 -15.41 -16.57 -11.24
CA ILE A 450 -14.91 -17.93 -11.09
C ILE A 450 -13.51 -17.98 -11.68
N ASN A 451 -12.53 -18.27 -10.81
CA ASN A 451 -11.17 -18.50 -11.26
C ASN A 451 -11.02 -19.97 -11.73
N ILE A 452 -10.50 -20.18 -12.94
CA ILE A 452 -10.33 -21.52 -13.53
C ILE A 452 -9.37 -22.42 -12.73
N ASN A 453 -8.53 -21.82 -11.90
CA ASN A 453 -7.56 -22.50 -11.03
C ASN A 453 -8.04 -22.59 -9.57
N GLY A 454 -9.30 -22.27 -9.30
CA GLY A 454 -9.86 -22.23 -7.94
C GLY A 454 -9.30 -21.08 -7.10
N HIS A 455 -9.42 -21.17 -5.78
CA HIS A 455 -8.94 -20.12 -4.88
C HIS A 455 -7.42 -20.23 -4.65
N PRO A 456 -6.64 -19.14 -4.60
CA PRO A 456 -5.18 -19.19 -4.41
C PRO A 456 -4.71 -20.06 -3.24
N PHE A 457 -5.32 -19.88 -2.06
CA PHE A 457 -5.00 -20.67 -0.85
C PHE A 457 -5.21 -22.18 -1.00
N THR A 458 -6.00 -22.63 -1.97
CA THR A 458 -6.25 -24.06 -2.16
C THR A 458 -5.26 -24.71 -3.13
N ARG A 459 -4.52 -23.94 -3.95
CA ARG A 459 -3.68 -24.47 -5.04
C ARG A 459 -2.46 -25.25 -4.56
N GLY A 460 -1.97 -25.00 -3.34
CA GLY A 460 -0.75 -25.62 -2.81
C GLY A 460 0.51 -25.32 -3.65
N PRO A 461 1.69 -25.78 -3.24
CA PRO A 461 2.94 -25.50 -3.95
C PRO A 461 3.15 -26.35 -5.22
N ASP A 462 2.34 -27.40 -5.41
CA ASP A 462 2.55 -28.39 -6.47
C ASP A 462 1.49 -28.32 -7.57
N ASP A 463 1.91 -28.38 -8.84
CA ASP A 463 1.05 -28.34 -10.03
C ASP A 463 -0.08 -29.39 -10.03
N LYS A 464 0.11 -30.51 -9.30
CA LYS A 464 -0.89 -31.59 -9.18
C LYS A 464 -2.17 -31.12 -8.49
N ARG A 465 -2.06 -30.28 -7.44
CA ARG A 465 -3.23 -29.78 -6.70
C ARG A 465 -3.99 -28.75 -7.51
N LEU A 466 -3.27 -27.87 -8.20
CA LEU A 466 -3.83 -26.92 -9.16
C LEU A 466 -4.60 -27.66 -10.25
N SER A 467 -3.98 -28.65 -10.91
CA SER A 467 -4.61 -29.47 -11.95
C SER A 467 -5.86 -30.19 -11.46
N LYS A 468 -5.82 -30.74 -10.23
CA LYS A 468 -6.98 -31.40 -9.62
C LYS A 468 -8.13 -30.43 -9.37
N GLN A 469 -7.84 -29.19 -8.95
CA GLN A 469 -8.87 -28.17 -8.73
C GLN A 469 -9.48 -27.69 -10.03
N SER A 470 -8.66 -27.33 -11.02
CA SER A 470 -9.16 -26.93 -12.34
C SER A 470 -10.04 -28.01 -12.94
N LYS A 471 -9.64 -29.28 -12.83
CA LYS A 471 -10.46 -30.41 -13.30
C LYS A 471 -11.77 -30.54 -12.53
N ALA A 472 -11.76 -30.43 -11.20
CA ALA A 472 -12.99 -30.50 -10.40
C ALA A 472 -13.98 -29.36 -10.74
N ILE A 473 -13.48 -28.16 -11.04
CA ILE A 473 -14.31 -27.03 -11.47
C ILE A 473 -14.91 -27.32 -12.85
N GLN A 474 -14.11 -27.79 -13.81
CA GLN A 474 -14.58 -28.17 -15.14
C GLN A 474 -15.60 -29.32 -15.09
N GLU A 475 -15.40 -30.32 -14.23
CA GLU A 475 -16.35 -31.42 -14.01
C GLU A 475 -17.71 -30.91 -13.50
N ARG A 476 -17.73 -29.90 -12.63
CA ARG A 476 -19.00 -29.27 -12.18
C ARG A 476 -19.72 -28.54 -13.31
N PHE A 477 -18.99 -27.88 -14.20
CA PHE A 477 -19.57 -27.20 -15.37
C PHE A 477 -19.96 -28.17 -16.49
N GLY A 478 -19.28 -29.32 -16.59
CA GLY A 478 -19.44 -30.28 -17.68
C GLY A 478 -18.67 -29.93 -18.97
N PHE A 479 -17.87 -28.86 -18.96
CA PHE A 479 -17.06 -28.42 -20.10
C PHE A 479 -15.81 -27.64 -19.64
N ASN A 480 -14.88 -27.42 -20.58
CA ASN A 480 -13.65 -26.67 -20.32
C ASN A 480 -13.93 -25.16 -20.28
N LEU A 481 -13.46 -24.51 -19.21
CA LEU A 481 -13.58 -23.06 -19.03
C LEU A 481 -12.42 -22.33 -19.71
N ILE A 482 -12.71 -21.15 -20.25
CA ILE A 482 -11.76 -20.28 -20.95
C ILE A 482 -11.63 -18.97 -20.15
N PRO A 483 -10.43 -18.51 -19.77
CA PRO A 483 -10.23 -17.20 -19.15
C PRO A 483 -10.77 -16.04 -20.00
N ASP A 484 -11.16 -14.96 -19.35
CA ASP A 484 -11.73 -13.75 -19.97
C ASP A 484 -12.99 -14.01 -20.82
N SER A 485 -13.73 -15.08 -20.50
CA SER A 485 -15.02 -15.41 -21.12
C SER A 485 -16.16 -15.43 -20.09
N GLU A 486 -17.39 -15.60 -20.56
CA GLU A 486 -18.52 -15.95 -19.71
C GLU A 486 -18.86 -17.44 -19.85
N ALA A 487 -19.18 -18.10 -18.74
CA ALA A 487 -19.65 -19.48 -18.74
C ALA A 487 -21.05 -19.57 -18.15
N LYS A 488 -21.91 -20.33 -18.83
CA LYS A 488 -23.28 -20.61 -18.37
C LYS A 488 -23.29 -21.83 -17.46
N PHE A 489 -23.86 -21.70 -16.27
CA PHE A 489 -24.17 -22.80 -15.37
C PHE A 489 -25.66 -22.76 -15.02
N GLN A 490 -26.41 -23.74 -15.53
CA GLN A 490 -27.88 -23.73 -15.51
C GLN A 490 -28.41 -22.43 -16.15
N GLU A 491 -29.21 -21.64 -15.44
CA GLU A 491 -29.75 -20.34 -15.88
C GLU A 491 -28.81 -19.15 -15.65
N TRP A 492 -27.69 -19.35 -14.95
CA TRP A 492 -26.79 -18.27 -14.53
C TRP A 492 -25.58 -18.12 -15.46
N LEU A 493 -25.13 -16.88 -15.64
CA LEU A 493 -23.89 -16.53 -16.35
C LEU A 493 -22.84 -16.03 -15.37
N PHE A 494 -21.63 -16.57 -15.47
CA PHE A 494 -20.50 -16.27 -14.61
C PHE A 494 -19.30 -15.81 -15.42
N PRO A 495 -18.64 -14.70 -15.02
CA PRO A 495 -17.38 -14.29 -15.63
C PRO A 495 -16.24 -15.20 -15.17
N ILE A 496 -15.45 -15.67 -16.13
CA ILE A 496 -14.34 -16.58 -15.94
C ILE A 496 -13.02 -15.82 -16.02
N THR A 497 -12.11 -16.14 -15.11
CA THR A 497 -10.79 -15.50 -15.03
C THR A 497 -9.72 -16.52 -14.62
N ASP A 498 -8.46 -16.21 -14.88
CA ASP A 498 -7.29 -16.87 -14.27
C ASP A 498 -6.55 -15.92 -13.31
N ASP A 499 -6.98 -14.66 -13.19
CA ASP A 499 -6.43 -13.64 -12.31
C ASP A 499 -7.02 -13.75 -10.89
N ASP A 500 -6.14 -13.85 -9.90
CA ASP A 500 -6.48 -13.95 -8.49
C ASP A 500 -7.02 -12.64 -7.93
N GLY A 501 -6.58 -11.52 -8.50
CA GLY A 501 -7.00 -10.18 -8.13
C GLY A 501 -8.52 -9.99 -8.28
N MET A 502 -9.12 -10.59 -9.30
CA MET A 502 -10.56 -10.55 -9.56
C MET A 502 -11.40 -11.18 -8.45
N LEU A 503 -10.88 -12.20 -7.75
CA LEU A 503 -11.61 -12.81 -6.64
C LEU A 503 -11.77 -11.85 -5.45
N ARG A 504 -10.82 -10.93 -5.26
CA ARG A 504 -10.85 -9.92 -4.18
C ARG A 504 -11.95 -8.87 -4.39
N LEU A 505 -12.48 -8.71 -5.61
CA LEU A 505 -13.60 -7.80 -5.88
C LEU A 505 -14.88 -8.22 -5.13
N ALA A 506 -15.04 -9.49 -4.76
CA ALA A 506 -16.16 -9.91 -3.92
C ALA A 506 -16.14 -9.24 -2.53
N ARG A 507 -14.96 -9.06 -1.93
CA ARG A 507 -14.83 -8.32 -0.66
C ARG A 507 -15.12 -6.84 -0.82
N PHE A 508 -14.70 -6.26 -1.95
CA PHE A 508 -15.03 -4.88 -2.30
C PHE A 508 -16.54 -4.68 -2.47
N ALA A 509 -17.20 -5.61 -3.15
CA ALA A 509 -18.64 -5.63 -3.29
C ALA A 509 -19.36 -5.76 -1.93
N LEU A 510 -18.90 -6.67 -1.05
CA LEU A 510 -19.44 -6.81 0.30
C LEU A 510 -19.29 -5.51 1.13
N LEU A 511 -18.16 -4.81 1.01
CA LEU A 511 -17.96 -3.50 1.63
C LEU A 511 -19.02 -2.50 1.14
N ILE A 512 -19.24 -2.38 -0.16
CA ILE A 512 -20.24 -1.45 -0.72
C ILE A 512 -21.66 -1.83 -0.27
N ILE A 513 -22.01 -3.12 -0.28
CA ILE A 513 -23.32 -3.60 0.18
C ILE A 513 -23.53 -3.23 1.65
N SER A 514 -22.48 -3.34 2.48
CA SER A 514 -22.55 -3.09 3.93
C SER A 514 -22.96 -1.66 4.32
N GLY A 515 -22.81 -0.70 3.40
CA GLY A 515 -23.09 0.72 3.64
C GLY A 515 -24.58 1.12 3.66
N GLY A 516 -25.53 0.23 3.36
CA GLY A 516 -26.97 0.57 3.37
C GLY A 516 -27.87 -0.62 3.02
N ASP A 517 -29.07 -0.43 2.44
CA ASP A 517 -30.04 -1.52 2.19
C ASP A 517 -29.47 -2.78 1.50
N ARG A 518 -29.64 -3.97 2.09
CA ARG A 518 -29.17 -5.25 1.51
C ARG A 518 -30.13 -5.82 0.46
N LEU A 519 -31.41 -5.42 0.47
CA LEU A 519 -32.45 -6.04 -0.35
C LEU A 519 -32.18 -5.88 -1.86
N SER A 520 -31.61 -4.74 -2.25
CA SER A 520 -31.21 -4.45 -3.63
C SER A 520 -30.13 -5.40 -4.18
N PHE A 521 -29.43 -6.13 -3.31
CA PHE A 521 -28.26 -6.96 -3.66
C PHE A 521 -28.45 -8.47 -3.40
N VAL A 522 -29.69 -8.93 -3.15
CA VAL A 522 -29.99 -10.36 -2.91
C VAL A 522 -29.41 -11.26 -4.00
N GLN A 523 -29.54 -10.87 -5.26
CA GLN A 523 -29.01 -11.62 -6.41
C GLN A 523 -27.49 -11.76 -6.40
N ALA A 524 -26.77 -10.78 -5.83
CA ALA A 524 -25.32 -10.82 -5.76
C ALA A 524 -24.86 -11.91 -4.79
N PHE A 525 -25.54 -12.07 -3.65
CA PHE A 525 -25.27 -13.14 -2.69
C PHE A 525 -25.62 -14.53 -3.23
N VAL A 526 -26.71 -14.65 -3.99
CA VAL A 526 -27.08 -15.91 -4.67
C VAL A 526 -25.98 -16.32 -5.65
N ARG A 527 -25.57 -15.41 -6.54
CA ARG A 527 -24.49 -15.65 -7.51
C ARG A 527 -23.16 -15.95 -6.83
N TRP A 528 -22.84 -15.23 -5.75
CA TRP A 528 -21.66 -15.49 -4.95
C TRP A 528 -21.66 -16.90 -4.38
N ALA A 529 -22.74 -17.32 -3.71
CA ALA A 529 -22.81 -18.64 -3.12
C ALA A 529 -22.64 -19.76 -4.17
N ILE A 530 -23.23 -19.60 -5.36
CA ILE A 530 -23.04 -20.53 -6.48
C ILE A 530 -21.58 -20.53 -6.95
N SER A 531 -20.98 -19.36 -7.21
CA SER A 531 -19.59 -19.24 -7.66
C SER A 531 -18.60 -19.90 -6.70
N ARG A 532 -18.79 -19.70 -5.38
CA ARG A 532 -17.93 -20.26 -4.33
C ARG A 532 -18.06 -21.77 -4.23
N ARG A 533 -19.26 -22.33 -4.44
CA ARG A 533 -19.45 -23.78 -4.52
C ARG A 533 -18.90 -24.38 -5.81
N LEU A 534 -19.00 -23.66 -6.93
CA LEU A 534 -18.36 -24.05 -8.18
C LEU A 534 -16.83 -24.07 -8.07
N MET A 535 -16.22 -23.15 -7.32
CA MET A 535 -14.77 -23.17 -7.04
C MET A 535 -14.38 -24.14 -5.92
N GLY A 536 -15.28 -24.44 -4.99
CA GLY A 536 -15.03 -25.32 -3.84
C GLY A 536 -14.35 -24.64 -2.65
N ASN A 537 -14.33 -23.31 -2.63
CA ASN A 537 -13.80 -22.49 -1.54
C ASN A 537 -14.67 -21.24 -1.36
N TYR A 538 -14.86 -20.82 -0.11
CA TYR A 538 -15.74 -19.71 0.29
C TYR A 538 -15.05 -18.85 1.35
N ALA A 539 -13.83 -18.37 1.06
CA ALA A 539 -13.01 -17.60 1.99
C ALA A 539 -13.72 -16.35 2.57
N GLU A 540 -14.66 -15.76 1.82
CA GLU A 540 -15.39 -14.55 2.22
C GLU A 540 -16.70 -14.84 2.97
N SER A 541 -16.93 -16.07 3.43
CA SER A 541 -18.21 -16.45 4.03
C SER A 541 -18.50 -15.75 5.35
N GLU A 542 -17.45 -15.45 6.12
CA GLU A 542 -17.60 -14.75 7.39
C GLU A 542 -18.01 -13.29 7.14
N GLU A 543 -17.34 -12.60 6.21
CA GLU A 543 -17.68 -11.25 5.79
C GLU A 543 -19.10 -11.20 5.22
N ALA A 544 -19.49 -12.15 4.37
CA ALA A 544 -20.86 -12.26 3.86
C ALA A 544 -21.88 -12.46 4.99
N ALA A 545 -21.57 -13.27 6.00
CA ALA A 545 -22.43 -13.46 7.16
C ALA A 545 -22.57 -12.18 7.98
N TRP A 546 -21.49 -11.45 8.23
CA TRP A 546 -21.54 -10.15 8.92
C TRP A 546 -22.40 -9.13 8.17
N VAL A 547 -22.22 -9.01 6.86
CA VAL A 547 -22.99 -8.06 6.03
C VAL A 547 -24.49 -8.36 6.07
N LEU A 548 -24.88 -9.64 6.08
CA LEU A 548 -26.29 -10.07 6.12
C LEU A 548 -26.88 -9.99 7.53
N ARG A 549 -26.14 -10.41 8.57
CA ARG A 549 -26.67 -10.50 9.94
C ARG A 549 -26.72 -9.15 10.66
N LEU A 550 -25.91 -8.18 10.24
CA LEU A 550 -25.94 -6.81 10.74
C LEU A 550 -26.86 -5.89 9.91
N SER A 551 -27.73 -6.46 9.09
CA SER A 551 -28.77 -5.71 8.39
C SER A 551 -29.91 -5.37 9.36
N ASP A 552 -30.42 -4.14 9.26
CA ASP A 552 -31.63 -3.71 9.97
C ASP A 552 -32.91 -4.19 9.26
N GLU A 553 -32.79 -4.79 8.07
CA GLU A 553 -33.90 -5.21 7.24
C GLU A 553 -34.32 -6.68 7.49
N GLU A 554 -35.61 -6.99 7.28
CA GLU A 554 -36.07 -8.38 7.28
C GLU A 554 -35.70 -9.04 5.94
N LEU A 555 -34.57 -9.75 5.92
CA LEU A 555 -34.01 -10.33 4.68
C LEU A 555 -34.72 -11.58 4.18
N TRP A 556 -35.30 -12.38 5.08
CA TRP A 556 -35.82 -13.71 4.73
C TRP A 556 -36.85 -13.70 3.58
N PRO A 557 -37.87 -12.81 3.56
CA PRO A 557 -38.86 -12.78 2.48
C PRO A 557 -38.27 -12.61 1.08
N SER A 558 -37.14 -11.91 0.95
CA SER A 558 -36.47 -11.71 -0.34
C SER A 558 -35.54 -12.85 -0.72
N PHE A 559 -34.93 -13.53 0.26
CA PHE A 559 -34.03 -14.65 0.02
C PHE A 559 -34.75 -15.99 -0.14
N GLU A 560 -35.88 -16.20 0.53
CA GLU A 560 -36.61 -17.48 0.55
C GLU A 560 -36.93 -18.02 -0.84
N PRO A 561 -37.48 -17.24 -1.80
CA PRO A 561 -37.82 -17.78 -3.12
C PRO A 561 -36.59 -18.27 -3.89
N CYS A 562 -35.48 -17.54 -3.75
CA CYS A 562 -34.21 -17.91 -4.39
C CYS A 562 -33.62 -19.17 -3.74
N LEU A 563 -33.62 -19.25 -2.41
CA LEU A 563 -33.13 -20.42 -1.69
C LEU A 563 -33.96 -21.67 -1.99
N SER A 564 -35.29 -21.57 -1.96
CA SER A 564 -36.20 -22.67 -2.27
C SER A 564 -35.97 -23.19 -3.69
N SER A 565 -35.81 -22.29 -4.67
CA SER A 565 -35.47 -22.66 -6.05
C SER A 565 -34.14 -23.42 -6.15
N LEU A 566 -33.09 -22.96 -5.45
CA LEU A 566 -31.79 -23.66 -5.42
C LEU A 566 -31.88 -25.05 -4.79
N VAL A 567 -32.66 -25.19 -3.71
CA VAL A 567 -32.90 -26.48 -3.03
C VAL A 567 -33.64 -27.46 -3.95
N GLU A 568 -34.63 -26.98 -4.69
CA GLU A 568 -35.51 -27.79 -5.55
C GLU A 568 -34.90 -28.10 -6.93
N SER A 569 -33.76 -27.48 -7.28
CA SER A 569 -33.08 -27.66 -8.57
C SER A 569 -32.60 -29.09 -8.86
N GLY A 570 -32.48 -29.95 -7.84
CA GLY A 570 -31.91 -31.30 -7.96
C GLY A 570 -30.40 -31.33 -8.22
N ASN A 571 -29.73 -30.18 -8.37
CA ASN A 571 -28.29 -30.09 -8.59
C ASN A 571 -27.55 -29.97 -7.25
N GLU A 572 -26.59 -30.87 -6.99
CA GLU A 572 -25.84 -30.89 -5.73
C GLU A 572 -25.09 -29.58 -5.45
N THR A 573 -24.50 -28.94 -6.46
CA THR A 573 -23.78 -27.66 -6.32
C THR A 573 -24.73 -26.53 -5.92
N LEU A 574 -25.93 -26.46 -6.52
CA LEU A 574 -26.94 -25.47 -6.18
C LEU A 574 -27.52 -25.70 -4.77
N ARG A 575 -27.78 -26.96 -4.38
CA ARG A 575 -28.18 -27.29 -3.00
C ARG A 575 -27.10 -26.89 -1.98
N LYS A 576 -25.82 -27.12 -2.29
CA LYS A 576 -24.69 -26.66 -1.46
C LYS A 576 -24.57 -25.14 -1.40
N ALA A 577 -24.95 -24.43 -2.47
CA ALA A 577 -24.98 -22.97 -2.49
C ALA A 577 -26.11 -22.44 -1.61
N ALA A 578 -27.31 -23.05 -1.69
CA ALA A 578 -28.42 -22.75 -0.78
C ALA A 578 -28.00 -22.97 0.68
N HIS A 579 -27.32 -24.08 0.98
CA HIS A 579 -26.78 -24.34 2.31
C HIS A 579 -25.81 -23.24 2.75
N LEU A 580 -24.84 -22.84 1.90
CA LEU A 580 -23.88 -21.78 2.25
C LEU A 580 -24.62 -20.49 2.61
N LEU A 581 -25.54 -20.07 1.74
CA LEU A 581 -26.25 -18.80 1.90
C LEU A 581 -27.20 -18.81 3.11
N ALA A 582 -27.92 -19.91 3.36
CA ALA A 582 -28.74 -20.08 4.56
C ALA A 582 -27.88 -20.05 5.84
N THR A 583 -26.68 -20.65 5.82
CA THR A 583 -25.73 -20.54 6.94
C THR A 583 -25.30 -19.09 7.16
N CYS A 584 -25.02 -18.33 6.11
CA CYS A 584 -24.66 -16.90 6.25
C CYS A 584 -25.81 -16.07 6.82
N LEU A 585 -27.06 -16.27 6.36
CA LEU A 585 -28.24 -15.55 6.87
C LEU A 585 -28.47 -15.77 8.37
N GLY A 586 -28.37 -17.02 8.84
CA GLY A 586 -28.45 -17.33 10.27
C GLY A 586 -29.79 -17.03 10.95
N SER A 587 -30.86 -16.76 10.19
CA SER A 587 -32.20 -16.58 10.75
C SER A 587 -32.80 -17.91 11.22
N LYS A 588 -33.87 -17.84 12.02
CA LYS A 588 -34.59 -19.03 12.50
C LYS A 588 -35.14 -19.86 11.33
N GLU A 589 -35.66 -19.18 10.31
CA GLU A 589 -36.20 -19.78 9.09
C GLU A 589 -35.10 -20.43 8.26
N ALA A 590 -33.93 -19.77 8.15
CA ALA A 590 -32.76 -20.34 7.49
C ALA A 590 -32.28 -21.62 8.19
N PHE A 591 -32.28 -21.63 9.53
CA PHE A 591 -31.97 -22.82 10.31
C PHE A 591 -32.98 -23.95 10.05
N LEU A 592 -34.28 -23.67 10.01
CA LEU A 592 -35.30 -24.66 9.69
C LEU A 592 -35.10 -25.26 8.29
N LEU A 593 -34.76 -24.44 7.30
CA LEU A 593 -34.45 -24.90 5.95
C LEU A 593 -33.23 -25.84 5.95
N LEU A 594 -32.16 -25.46 6.67
CA LEU A 594 -30.95 -26.27 6.81
C LEU A 594 -31.26 -27.65 7.43
N SER A 595 -32.00 -27.67 8.54
CA SER A 595 -32.30 -28.90 9.27
C SER A 595 -33.29 -29.82 8.57
N SER A 596 -34.22 -29.27 7.78
CA SER A 596 -35.33 -30.05 7.20
C SER A 596 -35.09 -30.51 5.77
N ARG A 597 -34.40 -29.72 4.94
CA ARG A 597 -34.24 -29.99 3.49
C ARG A 597 -32.80 -30.17 3.02
N LEU A 598 -31.82 -29.86 3.88
CA LEU A 598 -30.40 -29.80 3.51
C LEU A 598 -29.47 -30.57 4.46
N SER A 599 -30.04 -31.31 5.42
CA SER A 599 -29.29 -32.09 6.42
C SER A 599 -28.53 -33.28 5.84
N ASP A 600 -28.91 -33.73 4.65
CA ASP A 600 -28.36 -34.90 3.94
C ASP A 600 -27.20 -34.56 3.00
N LEU A 601 -26.85 -33.27 2.83
CA LEU A 601 -25.90 -32.82 1.81
C LEU A 601 -24.46 -33.24 2.03
N TYR A 602 -24.07 -33.46 3.28
CA TYR A 602 -22.71 -33.81 3.64
C TYR A 602 -22.74 -35.12 4.43
N PRO A 603 -21.81 -36.05 4.17
CA PRO A 603 -21.68 -37.24 4.99
C PRO A 603 -21.42 -36.83 6.44
N LYS A 604 -22.02 -37.54 7.40
CA LYS A 604 -21.72 -37.34 8.82
C LYS A 604 -20.21 -37.50 9.03
N ASN A 605 -19.58 -36.45 9.52
CA ASN A 605 -18.16 -36.45 9.81
C ASN A 605 -17.86 -37.41 10.98
N GLU A 606 -16.77 -38.17 10.92
CA GLU A 606 -16.34 -39.05 12.03
C GLU A 606 -16.24 -38.27 13.35
N TRP A 607 -15.76 -37.02 13.30
CA TRP A 607 -15.71 -36.14 14.48
C TRP A 607 -17.09 -35.84 15.08
N LEU A 608 -18.13 -35.73 14.24
CA LEU A 608 -19.50 -35.51 14.71
C LEU A 608 -20.05 -36.79 15.35
N ILE A 609 -19.69 -37.97 14.82
CA ILE A 609 -20.05 -39.26 15.40
C ILE A 609 -19.36 -39.44 16.77
N GLU A 610 -18.07 -39.11 16.87
CA GLU A 610 -17.32 -39.12 18.13
C GLU A 610 -17.94 -38.14 19.15
N HIS A 611 -18.34 -36.95 18.70
CA HIS A 611 -19.01 -35.97 19.54
C HIS A 611 -20.39 -36.43 20.01
N GLU A 612 -21.18 -37.08 19.15
CA GLU A 612 -22.47 -37.70 19.52
C GLU A 612 -22.28 -38.82 20.56
N GLN A 613 -21.13 -39.51 20.57
CA GLN A 613 -20.81 -40.59 21.52
C GLN A 613 -20.32 -40.08 22.87
N ASP A 614 -19.34 -39.17 22.89
CA ASP A 614 -18.88 -38.48 24.10
C ASP A 614 -18.66 -36.98 23.79
N PRO A 615 -19.67 -36.13 24.06
CA PRO A 615 -19.58 -34.69 23.83
C PRO A 615 -18.43 -34.02 24.60
N PHE A 616 -18.03 -34.61 25.73
CA PHE A 616 -17.02 -34.07 26.64
C PHE A 616 -15.60 -34.45 26.21
N ALA A 617 -15.36 -35.70 25.82
CA ALA A 617 -14.03 -36.19 25.44
C ALA A 617 -13.66 -35.88 23.98
N SER A 618 -14.64 -35.69 23.10
CA SER A 618 -14.43 -35.40 21.68
C SER A 618 -13.57 -34.15 21.46
N LEU A 619 -12.65 -34.17 20.50
CA LEU A 619 -11.79 -33.01 20.20
C LEU A 619 -12.54 -31.85 19.52
N TRP A 620 -13.73 -32.13 18.99
CA TRP A 620 -14.53 -31.21 18.18
C TRP A 620 -15.96 -31.11 18.72
N GLY A 621 -16.66 -30.01 18.39
CA GLY A 621 -18.02 -29.73 18.85
C GLY A 621 -18.08 -29.03 20.21
N SER A 622 -19.01 -28.10 20.33
CA SER A 622 -19.36 -27.40 21.58
C SER A 622 -20.37 -28.21 22.36
N ILE A 623 -20.31 -28.12 23.69
CA ILE A 623 -21.35 -28.67 24.56
C ILE A 623 -22.45 -27.63 24.79
N SER A 624 -23.65 -28.09 25.15
CA SER A 624 -24.72 -27.20 25.56
C SER A 624 -24.44 -26.58 26.93
N ARG A 625 -25.20 -25.53 27.25
CA ARG A 625 -25.13 -24.85 28.54
C ARG A 625 -25.39 -25.81 29.71
N GLU A 626 -26.36 -26.72 29.57
CA GLU A 626 -26.73 -27.72 30.59
C GLU A 626 -25.62 -28.77 30.81
N GLN A 627 -24.79 -28.98 29.79
CA GLN A 627 -23.70 -29.96 29.80
C GLN A 627 -22.42 -29.42 30.45
N CYS A 628 -22.32 -28.11 30.73
CA CYS A 628 -21.12 -27.50 31.31
C CYS A 628 -20.78 -28.05 32.71
N VAL A 629 -21.76 -28.14 33.61
CA VAL A 629 -21.52 -28.67 34.98
C VAL A 629 -21.14 -30.16 34.95
N PRO A 630 -21.86 -31.04 34.21
CA PRO A 630 -21.44 -32.42 34.01
C PRO A 630 -20.01 -32.55 33.44
N CYS A 631 -19.61 -31.68 32.51
CA CYS A 631 -18.27 -31.69 31.94
C CYS A 631 -17.20 -31.40 33.00
N MET A 632 -17.43 -30.40 33.87
CA MET A 632 -16.50 -30.06 34.95
C MET A 632 -16.35 -31.16 36.01
N GLN A 633 -17.34 -32.06 36.14
CA GLN A 633 -17.28 -33.19 37.08
C GLN A 633 -16.49 -34.40 36.54
N ARG A 634 -16.01 -34.37 35.28
CA ARG A 634 -15.26 -35.48 34.68
C ARG A 634 -13.82 -35.49 35.19
N ASP A 635 -13.50 -36.46 36.05
CA ASP A 635 -12.15 -36.63 36.61
C ASP A 635 -11.17 -37.33 35.65
N ASP A 636 -11.69 -37.99 34.62
CA ASP A 636 -10.91 -38.64 33.56
C ASP A 636 -10.41 -37.67 32.47
N LEU A 637 -10.95 -36.44 32.43
CA LEU A 637 -10.54 -35.40 31.49
C LEU A 637 -9.54 -34.44 32.13
N SER A 638 -8.56 -33.96 31.35
CA SER A 638 -7.67 -32.89 31.81
C SER A 638 -8.39 -31.54 31.95
N LEU A 639 -7.85 -30.62 32.77
CA LEU A 639 -8.41 -29.27 32.92
C LEU A 639 -8.52 -28.54 31.58
N PHE A 640 -7.47 -28.60 30.76
CA PHE A 640 -7.44 -28.00 29.43
C PHE A 640 -8.54 -28.53 28.49
N GLN A 641 -8.88 -29.83 28.57
CA GLN A 641 -9.97 -30.41 27.78
C GLN A 641 -11.33 -29.89 28.25
N ILE A 642 -11.55 -29.86 29.57
CA ILE A 642 -12.79 -29.34 30.17
C ILE A 642 -12.97 -27.88 29.78
N GLU A 643 -11.93 -27.06 29.97
CA GLU A 643 -11.93 -25.62 29.70
C GLU A 643 -12.28 -25.27 28.27
N ARG A 644 -11.63 -25.94 27.31
CA ARG A 644 -11.94 -25.77 25.88
C ARG A 644 -13.39 -26.11 25.56
N LYS A 645 -14.03 -27.02 26.31
CA LYS A 645 -15.44 -27.38 26.11
C LYS A 645 -16.39 -26.36 26.71
N ILE A 646 -16.08 -25.83 27.88
CA ILE A 646 -16.94 -24.87 28.59
C ILE A 646 -16.70 -23.42 28.17
N GLU A 647 -15.60 -23.12 27.46
CA GLU A 647 -15.22 -21.77 27.01
C GLU A 647 -16.38 -21.00 26.37
N PRO A 648 -17.23 -21.54 25.46
CA PRO A 648 -18.33 -20.76 24.87
C PRO A 648 -19.35 -20.24 25.89
N HIS A 649 -19.46 -20.86 27.07
CA HIS A 649 -20.43 -20.54 28.12
C HIS A 649 -19.77 -19.99 29.39
N PHE A 650 -18.43 -19.85 29.41
CA PHE A 650 -17.68 -19.54 30.64
C PHE A 650 -17.93 -18.13 31.19
N ILE A 651 -18.57 -17.24 30.45
CA ILE A 651 -18.95 -15.90 30.92
C ILE A 651 -20.33 -15.90 31.59
N GLU A 652 -21.12 -16.97 31.50
CA GLU A 652 -22.46 -17.01 32.09
C GLU A 652 -22.44 -17.14 33.61
N PRO A 653 -22.85 -16.12 34.40
CA PRO A 653 -22.69 -16.11 35.86
C PRO A 653 -23.51 -17.20 36.58
N THR A 654 -24.51 -17.77 35.91
CA THR A 654 -25.38 -18.82 36.47
C THR A 654 -24.73 -20.21 36.51
N ILE A 655 -23.62 -20.41 35.78
CA ILE A 655 -22.87 -21.66 35.79
C ILE A 655 -21.97 -21.68 37.03
N ILE A 656 -22.24 -22.61 37.95
CA ILE A 656 -21.47 -22.79 39.18
C ILE A 656 -20.53 -23.98 39.02
N ALA A 657 -19.24 -23.77 39.24
CA ALA A 657 -18.24 -24.83 39.20
C ALA A 657 -18.41 -25.81 40.38
N PRO A 658 -18.37 -27.14 40.14
CA PRO A 658 -18.27 -28.13 41.20
C PRO A 658 -17.01 -27.94 42.04
N GLN A 659 -17.10 -28.22 43.35
CA GLN A 659 -15.96 -28.07 44.26
C GLN A 659 -14.73 -28.89 43.83
N SER A 660 -14.93 -30.12 43.33
CA SER A 660 -13.84 -30.96 42.83
C SER A 660 -13.07 -30.33 41.67
N TYR A 661 -13.76 -29.61 40.78
CA TYR A 661 -13.13 -28.89 39.68
C TYR A 661 -12.35 -27.66 40.18
N VAL A 662 -12.93 -26.91 41.13
CA VAL A 662 -12.25 -25.76 41.76
C VAL A 662 -10.97 -26.22 42.47
N GLU A 663 -11.01 -27.31 43.23
CA GLU A 663 -9.83 -27.87 43.90
C GLU A 663 -8.72 -28.27 42.91
N ARG A 664 -9.10 -28.87 41.78
CA ARG A 664 -8.17 -29.20 40.68
C ARG A 664 -7.56 -27.94 40.06
N LEU A 665 -8.36 -26.90 39.83
CA LEU A 665 -7.88 -25.60 39.34
C LEU A 665 -6.90 -24.94 40.32
N CYS A 666 -7.23 -24.87 41.61
CA CYS A 666 -6.34 -24.34 42.64
C CYS A 666 -5.00 -25.12 42.67
N GLN A 667 -5.06 -26.45 42.61
CA GLN A 667 -3.86 -27.28 42.58
C GLN A 667 -3.02 -27.05 41.32
N ALA A 668 -3.66 -26.83 40.16
CA ALA A 668 -2.96 -26.48 38.93
C ALA A 668 -2.28 -25.11 39.04
N ALA A 669 -2.96 -24.10 39.58
CA ALA A 669 -2.38 -22.77 39.79
C ALA A 669 -1.12 -22.81 40.67
N VAL A 670 -1.14 -23.63 41.74
CA VAL A 670 0.02 -23.84 42.62
C VAL A 670 1.18 -24.51 41.87
N ASN A 671 0.91 -25.49 41.01
CA ASN A 671 1.93 -26.30 40.35
C ASN A 671 2.44 -25.71 39.03
N LEU A 672 1.76 -24.72 38.47
CA LEU A 672 2.18 -24.06 37.23
C LEU A 672 3.55 -23.39 37.40
N PRO A 673 4.53 -23.68 36.53
CA PRO A 673 5.78 -22.93 36.45
C PRO A 673 5.50 -21.48 36.03
N VAL A 674 6.06 -20.52 36.77
CA VAL A 674 5.86 -19.08 36.52
C VAL A 674 7.15 -18.39 36.08
N GLU A 675 8.27 -19.12 36.10
CA GLU A 675 9.60 -18.64 35.71
C GLU A 675 9.65 -18.30 34.22
N GLY A 676 8.94 -19.07 33.38
CA GLY A 676 8.83 -18.85 31.94
C GLY A 676 7.87 -17.73 31.54
N TYR A 677 6.93 -17.35 32.43
CA TYR A 677 5.87 -16.37 32.14
C TYR A 677 6.45 -14.98 31.82
N ASN A 678 6.16 -14.45 30.64
CA ASN A 678 6.69 -13.18 30.11
C ASN A 678 8.21 -13.08 30.29
N SER A 679 8.94 -14.17 30.06
CA SER A 679 10.40 -14.21 30.16
C SER A 679 11.10 -13.80 28.87
N ARG A 680 10.38 -13.79 27.74
CA ARG A 680 10.90 -13.48 26.40
C ARG A 680 9.84 -12.78 25.57
N ILE A 681 10.25 -12.16 24.47
CA ILE A 681 9.36 -11.51 23.50
C ILE A 681 8.47 -12.53 22.77
N SER A 682 9.02 -13.72 22.50
CA SER A 682 8.25 -14.83 21.95
C SER A 682 7.45 -15.51 23.06
N ARG A 683 6.19 -15.85 22.78
CA ARG A 683 5.34 -16.63 23.69
C ARG A 683 6.02 -17.95 24.07
N THR A 684 6.10 -18.19 25.37
CA THR A 684 6.57 -19.45 25.97
C THR A 684 5.41 -20.43 26.16
N VAL A 685 5.74 -21.66 26.54
CA VAL A 685 4.72 -22.67 26.90
C VAL A 685 4.00 -22.24 28.18
N GLU A 686 4.72 -21.63 29.11
CA GLU A 686 4.18 -21.07 30.35
C GLU A 686 3.19 -19.93 30.08
N ASP A 687 3.50 -19.04 29.12
CA ASP A 687 2.57 -17.98 28.68
C ASP A 687 1.26 -18.58 28.17
N HIS A 688 1.35 -19.59 27.31
CA HIS A 688 0.16 -20.26 26.78
C HIS A 688 -0.67 -20.92 27.87
N ASN A 689 -0.02 -21.65 28.79
CA ASN A 689 -0.70 -22.35 29.87
C ASN A 689 -1.37 -21.38 30.85
N ILE A 690 -0.71 -20.27 31.19
CA ILE A 690 -1.25 -19.25 32.08
C ILE A 690 -2.38 -18.46 31.42
N GLU A 691 -2.26 -18.10 30.13
CA GLU A 691 -3.35 -17.46 29.38
C GLU A 691 -4.60 -18.36 29.31
N GLN A 692 -4.40 -19.64 29.02
CA GLN A 692 -5.50 -20.59 28.87
C GLN A 692 -6.25 -20.82 30.21
N LEU A 693 -5.51 -21.04 31.29
CA LEU A 693 -6.08 -21.29 32.62
C LEU A 693 -6.55 -20.00 33.31
N GLY A 694 -5.99 -18.85 32.95
CA GLY A 694 -6.16 -17.58 33.64
C GLY A 694 -7.61 -17.12 33.73
N SER A 695 -8.37 -17.24 32.65
CA SER A 695 -9.80 -16.87 32.62
C SER A 695 -10.65 -17.73 33.57
N PHE A 696 -10.33 -19.01 33.67
CA PHE A 696 -11.05 -19.95 34.55
C PHE A 696 -10.65 -19.77 36.01
N LEU A 697 -9.36 -19.58 36.28
CA LEU A 697 -8.85 -19.26 37.62
C LEU A 697 -9.41 -17.93 38.11
N ALA A 698 -9.41 -16.87 37.28
CA ALA A 698 -10.00 -15.58 37.63
C ALA A 698 -11.49 -15.69 38.00
N ARG A 699 -12.23 -16.58 37.34
CA ARG A 699 -13.66 -16.78 37.59
C ARG A 699 -13.92 -17.65 38.83
N PHE A 700 -13.27 -18.81 38.92
CA PHE A 700 -13.63 -19.85 39.88
C PHE A 700 -12.69 -19.95 41.09
N ALA A 701 -11.46 -19.45 40.97
CA ALA A 701 -10.44 -19.46 42.03
C ALA A 701 -9.59 -18.17 42.02
N PRO A 702 -10.21 -16.97 42.14
CA PRO A 702 -9.53 -15.69 41.92
C PRO A 702 -8.36 -15.46 42.89
N ASN A 703 -8.45 -15.95 44.12
CA ASN A 703 -7.38 -15.82 45.11
C ASN A 703 -6.11 -16.58 44.70
N ASP A 704 -6.28 -17.81 44.19
CA ASP A 704 -5.19 -18.65 43.69
C ASP A 704 -4.60 -18.07 42.40
N TYR A 705 -5.44 -17.49 41.54
CA TYR A 705 -4.97 -16.76 40.35
C TYR A 705 -4.05 -15.60 40.74
N CYS A 706 -4.51 -14.74 41.66
CA CYS A 706 -3.72 -13.61 42.18
C CYS A 706 -2.45 -14.09 42.90
N ALA A 707 -2.47 -15.24 43.59
CA ALA A 707 -1.29 -15.82 44.20
C ALA A 707 -0.27 -16.33 43.16
N MET A 708 -0.74 -16.94 42.07
CA MET A 708 0.10 -17.38 40.95
C MET A 708 0.74 -16.18 40.24
N LEU A 709 -0.01 -15.11 39.96
CA LEU A 709 0.54 -13.90 39.34
C LEU A 709 1.59 -13.22 40.23
N ARG A 710 1.35 -13.13 41.55
CA ARG A 710 2.35 -12.64 42.51
C ARG A 710 3.61 -13.50 42.55
N ARG A 711 3.48 -14.84 42.49
CA ARG A 711 4.64 -15.73 42.35
C ARG A 711 5.46 -15.42 41.11
N ALA A 712 4.84 -15.05 39.98
CA ALA A 712 5.57 -14.60 38.80
C ALA A 712 6.37 -13.32 39.08
N ILE A 713 5.80 -12.34 39.79
CA ILE A 713 6.52 -11.12 40.21
C ILE A 713 7.72 -11.44 41.10
N HIS A 714 7.60 -12.41 42.01
CA HIS A 714 8.73 -12.84 42.85
C HIS A 714 9.94 -13.35 42.04
N THR A 715 9.71 -13.87 40.83
CA THR A 715 10.81 -14.31 39.95
C THR A 715 11.63 -13.16 39.35
N LEU A 716 11.16 -11.91 39.42
CA LEU A 716 11.84 -10.74 38.85
C LEU A 716 13.29 -10.62 39.36
N SER A 717 13.54 -10.99 40.61
CA SER A 717 14.87 -10.93 41.24
C SER A 717 15.90 -11.89 40.65
N CYS A 718 15.47 -13.03 40.09
CA CYS A 718 16.36 -14.09 39.58
C CYS A 718 16.39 -14.18 38.04
N ARG A 719 15.66 -13.31 37.34
CA ARG A 719 15.64 -13.25 35.87
C ARG A 719 16.90 -12.57 35.31
N ASP A 720 17.22 -12.91 34.07
CA ASP A 720 18.19 -12.16 33.27
C ASP A 720 17.65 -10.78 32.85
N ALA A 721 18.48 -9.97 32.19
CA ALA A 721 18.11 -8.60 31.83
C ALA A 721 16.86 -8.55 30.93
N ASP A 722 16.79 -9.42 29.92
CA ASP A 722 15.67 -9.49 28.99
C ASP A 722 14.39 -9.94 29.70
N GLY A 723 14.46 -10.99 30.53
CA GLY A 723 13.30 -11.49 31.27
C GLY A 723 12.77 -10.51 32.32
N LYS A 724 13.64 -9.69 32.92
CA LYS A 724 13.22 -8.57 33.79
C LYS A 724 12.44 -7.54 32.99
N GLN A 725 12.98 -7.10 31.85
CA GLN A 725 12.32 -6.10 31.00
C GLN A 725 10.96 -6.59 30.50
N GLN A 726 10.89 -7.83 30.01
CA GLN A 726 9.63 -8.40 29.51
C GLN A 726 8.58 -8.46 30.62
N LEU A 727 8.92 -8.94 31.83
CA LEU A 727 7.94 -8.98 32.90
C LEU A 727 7.45 -7.57 33.29
N LEU A 728 8.34 -6.58 33.39
CA LEU A 728 7.99 -5.18 33.71
C LEU A 728 6.98 -4.59 32.72
N ILE A 729 7.12 -4.87 31.41
CA ILE A 729 6.20 -4.44 30.36
C ILE A 729 4.77 -4.94 30.62
N HIS A 730 4.63 -6.14 31.18
CA HIS A 730 3.33 -6.78 31.39
C HIS A 730 2.71 -6.50 32.78
N LEU A 731 3.46 -5.90 33.71
CA LEU A 731 2.97 -5.63 35.06
C LEU A 731 1.70 -4.75 35.14
N PRO A 732 1.49 -3.72 34.29
CA PRO A 732 0.25 -2.94 34.33
C PRO A 732 -1.01 -3.80 34.19
N GLY A 733 -0.95 -4.90 33.44
CA GLY A 733 -2.08 -5.83 33.27
C GLY A 733 -2.42 -6.63 34.53
N ILE A 734 -1.51 -6.70 35.51
CA ILE A 734 -1.68 -7.43 36.78
C ILE A 734 -1.51 -6.54 38.01
N ALA A 735 -1.53 -5.22 37.84
CA ALA A 735 -1.21 -4.24 38.89
C ALA A 735 -2.11 -4.38 40.14
N LEU A 736 -3.38 -4.74 39.95
CA LEU A 736 -4.34 -4.98 41.03
C LEU A 736 -3.97 -6.16 41.96
N THR A 737 -3.03 -7.01 41.54
CA THR A 737 -2.56 -8.15 42.34
C THR A 737 -1.35 -7.81 43.22
N ILE A 738 -0.70 -6.67 42.99
CA ILE A 738 0.52 -6.26 43.68
C ILE A 738 0.20 -5.89 45.14
N ARG A 739 1.03 -6.36 46.07
CA ARG A 739 1.01 -5.94 47.49
C ARG A 739 2.38 -5.38 47.88
N ASP A 740 2.56 -5.01 49.14
CA ASP A 740 3.78 -4.39 49.64
C ASP A 740 5.05 -5.19 49.33
N ALA A 741 4.99 -6.53 49.47
CA ALA A 741 6.14 -7.40 49.15
C ALA A 741 6.51 -7.36 47.66
N GLU A 742 5.53 -7.37 46.76
CA GLU A 742 5.77 -7.29 45.32
C GLU A 742 6.16 -5.87 44.89
N LYS A 743 5.60 -4.82 45.53
CA LYS A 743 6.00 -3.42 45.35
C LYS A 743 7.49 -3.26 45.61
N GLU A 744 8.01 -3.78 46.73
CA GLU A 744 9.44 -3.73 47.05
C GLU A 744 10.32 -4.40 45.98
N ILE A 745 9.88 -5.53 45.45
CA ILE A 745 10.60 -6.27 44.40
C ILE A 745 10.65 -5.48 43.09
N ILE A 746 9.52 -4.89 42.68
CA ILE A 746 9.44 -4.08 41.46
C ILE A 746 10.27 -2.80 41.61
N VAL A 747 10.15 -2.09 42.74
CA VAL A 747 10.97 -0.90 43.04
C VAL A 747 12.45 -1.23 42.97
N LYS A 748 12.89 -2.37 43.54
CA LYS A 748 14.27 -2.81 43.47
C LYS A 748 14.71 -3.04 42.02
N ALA A 749 13.91 -3.71 41.20
CA ALA A 749 14.22 -3.96 39.80
C ALA A 749 14.28 -2.67 38.97
N LEU A 750 13.40 -1.71 39.22
CA LEU A 750 13.43 -0.39 38.57
C LEU A 750 14.70 0.39 38.95
N LYS A 751 15.09 0.37 40.23
CA LYS A 751 16.35 1.00 40.68
C LYS A 751 17.57 0.39 40.01
N GLU A 752 17.61 -0.94 39.84
CA GLU A 752 18.68 -1.63 39.09
C GLU A 752 18.74 -1.18 37.60
N LEU A 753 17.60 -0.84 36.99
CA LEU A 753 17.56 -0.24 35.64
C LEU A 753 18.04 1.22 35.64
N TRP A 754 17.64 2.00 36.66
CA TRP A 754 18.03 3.40 36.78
C TRP A 754 19.54 3.58 36.97
N GLU A 755 20.22 2.65 37.67
CA GLU A 755 21.69 2.66 37.78
C GLU A 755 22.40 2.60 36.42
N LYS A 756 21.74 2.03 35.40
CA LYS A 756 22.26 1.91 34.03
C LYS A 756 21.71 2.98 33.09
N SER A 757 21.05 4.02 33.61
CA SER A 757 20.37 5.02 32.78
C SER A 757 21.29 5.88 31.92
N ALA A 758 22.59 5.90 32.22
CA ALA A 758 23.59 6.58 31.40
C ALA A 758 23.73 5.98 29.99
N GLU A 759 23.32 4.73 29.81
CA GLU A 759 23.36 4.01 28.52
C GLU A 759 22.09 4.23 27.67
N TRP A 760 21.11 4.98 28.18
CA TRP A 760 19.84 5.23 27.49
C TRP A 760 20.04 6.33 26.42
N SER A 761 20.32 5.93 25.18
CA SER A 761 20.47 6.86 24.05
C SER A 761 19.14 7.29 23.44
N ALA A 762 19.08 8.52 22.90
CA ALA A 762 17.89 9.09 22.25
C ALA A 762 17.71 8.71 20.76
N SER A 763 18.20 7.56 20.29
CA SER A 763 18.24 7.25 18.85
C SER A 763 17.65 5.90 18.45
N GLU A 764 16.93 5.95 17.31
CA GLU A 764 16.30 4.91 16.49
C GLU A 764 15.18 4.08 17.14
N ALA A 765 14.00 4.15 16.51
CA ALA A 765 12.86 3.30 16.80
C ALA A 765 13.22 1.83 16.58
N GLY A 766 13.05 1.00 17.61
CA GLY A 766 13.41 -0.42 17.63
C GLY A 766 14.76 -0.75 18.25
N SER A 767 15.50 0.23 18.81
CA SER A 767 16.78 -0.03 19.48
C SER A 767 16.61 -0.74 20.84
N GLY A 768 17.66 -1.44 21.31
CA GLY A 768 17.66 -2.08 22.62
C GLY A 768 17.48 -1.09 23.78
N ALA A 769 17.97 0.15 23.63
CA ALA A 769 17.82 1.21 24.62
C ALA A 769 16.36 1.68 24.76
N GLU A 770 15.61 1.78 23.66
CA GLU A 770 14.19 2.15 23.70
C GLU A 770 13.36 1.12 24.49
N ARG A 771 13.66 -0.18 24.35
CA ARG A 771 12.97 -1.23 25.10
C ARG A 771 13.17 -1.13 26.60
N VAL A 772 14.38 -0.77 27.05
CA VAL A 772 14.65 -0.58 28.49
C VAL A 772 13.84 0.58 29.05
N VAL A 773 13.79 1.70 28.33
CA VAL A 773 13.00 2.87 28.72
C VAL A 773 11.52 2.54 28.76
N PHE A 774 11.02 1.80 27.77
CA PHE A 774 9.62 1.36 27.71
C PHE A 774 9.27 0.41 28.87
N ALA A 775 10.12 -0.57 29.15
CA ALA A 775 9.94 -1.50 30.26
C ALA A 775 9.96 -0.80 31.62
N GLU A 776 10.87 0.17 31.82
CA GLU A 776 10.89 0.99 33.04
C GLU A 776 9.59 1.78 33.20
N SER A 777 9.09 2.40 32.13
CA SER A 777 7.91 3.26 32.19
C SER A 777 6.64 2.48 32.51
N LEU A 778 6.48 1.29 31.94
CA LEU A 778 5.37 0.39 32.24
C LEU A 778 5.51 -0.28 33.61
N GLY A 779 6.73 -0.67 34.00
CA GLY A 779 6.99 -1.18 35.35
C GLY A 779 6.67 -0.15 36.43
N PHE A 780 6.99 1.13 36.18
CA PHE A 780 6.63 2.22 37.08
C PHE A 780 5.13 2.50 37.09
N LEU A 781 4.45 2.47 35.94
CA LEU A 781 2.99 2.59 35.86
C LEU A 781 2.28 1.51 36.69
N ALA A 782 2.82 0.29 36.75
CA ALA A 782 2.23 -0.77 37.57
C ALA A 782 2.29 -0.46 39.09
N LEU A 783 3.24 0.36 39.54
CA LEU A 783 3.36 0.76 40.94
C LEU A 783 2.38 1.87 41.33
N SER A 784 1.81 2.61 40.37
CA SER A 784 0.95 3.75 40.69
C SER A 784 -0.35 3.33 41.40
N SER A 785 -0.80 2.09 41.24
CA SER A 785 -1.98 1.57 41.94
C SER A 785 -1.73 1.16 43.39
N VAL A 786 -0.47 1.11 43.84
CA VAL A 786 -0.05 0.66 45.19
C VAL A 786 0.84 1.67 45.91
N MET A 787 1.06 2.83 45.31
CA MET A 787 1.77 3.96 45.92
C MET A 787 0.76 5.00 46.39
N THR A 788 1.06 5.63 47.52
CA THR A 788 0.39 6.89 47.88
C THR A 788 0.82 7.99 46.92
N SER A 789 0.05 9.08 46.81
CA SER A 789 0.41 10.19 45.91
C SER A 789 1.75 10.84 46.26
N GLU A 790 2.10 10.91 47.56
CA GLU A 790 3.42 11.39 47.99
C GLU A 790 4.54 10.46 47.50
N GLU A 791 4.41 9.15 47.74
CA GLU A 791 5.39 8.16 47.26
C GLU A 791 5.51 8.17 45.73
N LEU A 792 4.39 8.31 45.02
CA LEU A 792 4.35 8.36 43.57
C LEU A 792 5.14 9.58 43.06
N PHE A 793 4.91 10.75 43.66
CA PHE A 793 5.52 12.01 43.23
C PHE A 793 7.02 12.04 43.57
N GLU A 794 7.40 11.60 44.78
CA GLU A 794 8.81 11.41 45.13
C GLU A 794 9.50 10.45 44.15
N THR A 795 8.83 9.36 43.79
CA THR A 795 9.41 8.38 42.87
C THR A 795 9.51 8.93 41.45
N ILE A 796 8.54 9.72 40.96
CA ILE A 796 8.61 10.43 39.66
C ILE A 796 9.86 11.33 39.59
N LEU A 797 10.16 12.05 40.67
CA LEU A 797 11.34 12.91 40.74
C LEU A 797 12.65 12.13 40.74
N LEU A 798 12.66 10.91 41.28
CA LEU A 798 13.83 10.02 41.28
C LEU A 798 14.10 9.32 39.94
N ARG A 799 13.13 9.31 39.01
CA ARG A 799 13.29 8.63 37.72
C ARG A 799 14.37 9.29 36.85
N PRO A 800 15.12 8.52 36.05
CA PRO A 800 16.12 9.08 35.15
C PRO A 800 15.56 10.12 34.18
N LYS A 801 16.44 11.03 33.71
CA LYS A 801 16.09 12.11 32.77
C LYS A 801 15.48 11.61 31.46
N HIS A 802 15.91 10.43 31.00
CA HIS A 802 15.49 9.82 29.74
C HIS A 802 14.30 8.85 29.90
N ALA A 803 13.75 8.69 31.11
CA ALA A 803 12.55 7.90 31.35
C ALA A 803 11.33 8.54 30.66
N GLN A 804 10.39 7.74 30.14
CA GLN A 804 9.17 8.28 29.51
C GLN A 804 8.12 8.59 30.56
N ASP A 805 7.65 9.82 30.60
CA ASP A 805 6.58 10.26 31.49
C ASP A 805 5.23 9.97 30.82
N LEU A 806 4.60 8.85 31.23
CA LEU A 806 3.35 8.38 30.64
C LEU A 806 2.18 9.21 31.17
N ARG A 807 1.37 9.75 30.24
CA ARG A 807 0.15 10.48 30.59
C ARG A 807 -0.82 9.67 31.45
N SER A 808 -0.83 8.35 31.32
CA SER A 808 -1.66 7.45 32.14
C SER A 808 -1.38 7.54 33.65
N LEU A 809 -0.24 8.11 34.07
CA LEU A 809 0.06 8.37 35.47
C LEU A 809 -0.85 9.46 36.06
N GLU A 810 -1.36 10.40 35.25
CA GLU A 810 -2.26 11.48 35.69
C GLU A 810 -3.54 10.93 36.36
N LEU A 811 -3.96 9.72 35.99
CA LEU A 811 -5.14 9.06 36.57
C LEU A 811 -4.96 8.71 38.06
N TRP A 812 -3.71 8.71 38.55
CA TRP A 812 -3.34 8.33 39.91
C TRP A 812 -2.83 9.51 40.74
N PHE A 813 -2.94 10.73 40.20
CA PHE A 813 -2.57 11.94 40.93
C PHE A 813 -3.75 12.34 41.82
N GLU A 814 -3.54 12.29 43.13
CA GLU A 814 -4.47 12.84 44.11
C GLU A 814 -3.93 14.16 44.68
N LEU A 815 -4.80 14.91 45.36
CA LEU A 815 -4.45 16.15 46.02
C LEU A 815 -3.32 15.93 47.03
N LEU A 816 -2.22 16.64 46.85
CA LEU A 816 -1.10 16.63 47.78
C LEU A 816 -1.47 17.31 49.10
N PRO A 817 -0.93 16.84 50.25
CA PRO A 817 -0.97 17.59 51.49
C PRO A 817 -0.33 18.98 51.32
N GLU A 818 -0.89 19.98 52.00
CA GLU A 818 -0.50 21.39 51.82
C GLU A 818 0.99 21.64 52.11
N GLU A 819 1.57 20.93 53.07
CA GLU A 819 3.00 21.01 53.39
C GLU A 819 3.87 20.45 52.25
N THR A 820 3.47 19.32 51.68
CA THR A 820 4.16 18.65 50.56
C THR A 820 4.09 19.50 49.29
N ALA A 821 2.91 20.06 48.98
CA ALA A 821 2.73 20.97 47.85
C ALA A 821 3.58 22.24 47.99
N ARG A 822 3.67 22.83 49.19
CA ARG A 822 4.56 23.99 49.45
C ARG A 822 6.02 23.62 49.26
N SER A 823 6.46 22.45 49.74
CA SER A 823 7.84 21.98 49.53
C SER A 823 8.18 21.83 48.05
N TYR A 824 7.26 21.31 47.22
CA TYR A 824 7.49 21.22 45.77
C TYR A 824 7.45 22.57 45.05
N LEU A 825 6.64 23.53 45.52
CA LEU A 825 6.67 24.91 45.02
C LEU A 825 8.01 25.60 45.35
N ASP A 826 8.54 25.40 46.56
CA ASP A 826 9.85 25.93 46.94
C ASP A 826 10.98 25.27 46.13
N GLN A 827 10.88 23.98 45.86
CA GLN A 827 11.81 23.26 44.99
C GLN A 827 11.74 23.80 43.54
N LEU A 828 10.54 24.08 43.01
CA LEU A 828 10.35 24.64 41.67
C LEU A 828 11.09 25.98 41.49
N LEU A 829 11.18 26.81 42.54
CA LEU A 829 11.88 28.09 42.50
C LEU A 829 13.41 27.97 42.47
N THR A 830 13.96 26.81 42.83
CA THR A 830 15.41 26.60 42.96
C THR A 830 15.97 25.55 41.99
N GLU A 831 15.11 24.75 41.35
CA GLU A 831 15.50 23.69 40.43
C GLU A 831 16.00 24.24 39.08
N THR A 832 17.03 23.58 38.52
CA THR A 832 17.69 23.98 37.26
C THR A 832 17.59 22.91 36.17
N SER A 833 17.22 21.68 36.53
CA SER A 833 16.98 20.60 35.59
C SER A 833 15.64 20.79 34.88
N ASN A 834 15.66 21.04 33.56
CA ASN A 834 14.44 21.17 32.75
C ASN A 834 13.48 19.98 32.92
N THR A 835 14.00 18.75 33.03
CA THR A 835 13.16 17.55 33.20
C THR A 835 12.49 17.52 34.57
N THR A 836 13.23 17.87 35.63
CA THR A 836 12.69 17.94 36.98
C THR A 836 11.68 19.07 37.11
N LEU A 837 11.95 20.23 36.51
CA LEU A 837 11.00 21.35 36.43
C LEU A 837 9.70 20.94 35.72
N THR A 838 9.79 20.26 34.57
CA THR A 838 8.62 19.76 33.85
C THR A 838 7.80 18.79 34.71
N ARG A 839 8.45 17.86 35.42
CA ARG A 839 7.77 16.91 36.30
C ARG A 839 7.12 17.60 37.50
N LEU A 840 7.81 18.55 38.14
CA LEU A 840 7.25 19.34 39.25
C LEU A 840 6.02 20.14 38.79
N LEU A 841 6.10 20.83 37.66
CA LEU A 841 4.98 21.57 37.08
C LEU A 841 3.82 20.65 36.71
N TRP A 842 4.11 19.50 36.10
CA TRP A 842 3.11 18.51 35.73
C TRP A 842 2.35 17.98 36.95
N MET A 843 3.08 17.57 37.98
CA MET A 843 2.50 17.09 39.23
C MET A 843 1.66 18.17 39.94
N LEU A 844 2.17 19.39 40.07
CA LEU A 844 1.47 20.51 40.72
C LEU A 844 0.26 21.03 39.93
N ALA A 845 0.26 20.91 38.61
CA ALA A 845 -0.87 21.32 37.77
C ALA A 845 -2.01 20.29 37.76
N SER A 846 -1.68 19.03 38.05
CA SER A 846 -2.61 17.91 37.99
C SER A 846 -3.08 17.43 39.38
N SER A 847 -2.39 17.80 40.46
CA SER A 847 -2.87 17.73 41.86
C SER A 847 -3.74 18.93 42.19
#